data_AF-A0A1K1LIE8-F1
#
_entry.id   AF-A0A1K1LIE8-F1
#
_cell.length_a   1.000
_cell.length_b   1.000
_cell.length_c   1.000
_cell.angle_alpha   90.00
_cell.angle_beta   90.00
_cell.angle_gamma   90.00
#
_symmetry.space_group_name_H-M   'P 1'
#
loop_
_entity.id
_entity.type
_entity.pdbx_description
1 polymer ?
#
loop_
_entity_poly.entity_id
_entity_poly.type
_entity_poly.pdbx_seq_one_letter_code
_entity_poly.pdbx_strand_id
1 'polypeptide(L)'
;MESIFLLILVFLAILAAVDLFVGVSNDAVNFLNSAIGSRIASFKVIMVVASIGVLLGSTFSSGMMEIARSGVFNPEMFTFNEIIIIFFAVMITDVLLLDAFNSMGLPTSTTVSIVFELLGGAVAAALIKISTSDILLSQLGDFINSQKALAIVSGILISVVVAFVAGVVVQYITRLIFTFHYERMYRRIGGIFGGLSLTAIFYFLIMKGAKGASFMKPEYLAWINAHTLPILLVLFAGLSVVLHLLMVRRGVNIFKIVILAGTFALAFAFAGNDLVNFVGVPLAAWESWQQFTASGMAADAFTMEGLRKAVQTPTFYLLLSGLIMVLTLWFSKKAHRVVQTSINLSSSTRGDQEQFGSSLPGRLIVRAGLSASKTLHQILPHSLFTALESRMRPVEQVKGAPVLPFDQVRAAINLVVSSILIASATSLKLPLSTTYVTFMVAMGSSFADGAWNRESAVYRISGVLAVISGWFLTAMCAFSACALVTWALFEGGSVVAVIFMLVAVVSLVRSNFFGKKKEESSFDIVADNTDKDSIRANIGASVDESIDTAVRLMREGLTAFQAEDEKVLNRCKNEAVNLFEDISRSRGSYYRMALRGGGDDLDNEARHIYYRIFNGMKELSHELRSVLGMSANHIANRHRPYSGALGDNLAQMLGILEDAARHFRAYAAGEGSRAELSAYADHCSSRISKIQIELLQRIDTEGLSMRSSDLYLNYLQFARAFINRFTIVALLERDLNDACRRNAARREKDTTTASAQA
;
A
#
# COMPACT_ATOMS: atom_id res chain seq x y z
N MET A 1 -6.52 38.31 22.50
CA MET A 1 -6.59 37.92 21.07
C MET A 1 -5.20 37.55 20.55
N GLU A 2 -4.16 38.38 20.72
CA GLU A 2 -2.79 38.04 20.25
C GLU A 2 -2.21 36.75 20.84
N SER A 3 -2.44 36.48 22.13
CA SER A 3 -1.90 35.29 22.81
C SER A 3 -2.40 33.95 22.23
N ILE A 4 -3.61 33.91 21.68
CA ILE A 4 -4.15 32.67 21.08
C ILE A 4 -3.62 32.43 19.67
N PHE A 5 -3.42 33.50 18.88
CA PHE A 5 -2.77 33.37 17.58
C PHE A 5 -1.33 32.87 17.72
N LEU A 6 -0.60 33.37 18.72
CA LEU A 6 0.75 32.89 19.01
C LEU A 6 0.75 31.42 19.45
N LEU A 7 -0.22 30.99 20.27
CA LEU A 7 -0.40 29.59 20.63
C LEU A 7 -0.65 28.71 19.39
N ILE A 8 -1.53 29.14 18.49
CA ILE A 8 -1.81 28.45 17.22
C ILE A 8 -0.54 28.34 16.38
N LEU A 9 0.24 29.41 16.23
CA LEU A 9 1.47 29.40 15.43
C LEU A 9 2.54 28.45 16.00
N VAL A 10 2.73 28.45 17.32
CA VAL A 10 3.63 27.49 17.99
C VAL A 10 3.16 26.07 17.75
N PHE A 11 1.85 25.83 17.87
CA PHE A 11 1.26 24.52 17.61
C PHE A 11 1.44 24.08 16.15
N LEU A 12 1.23 24.97 15.18
CA LEU A 12 1.47 24.72 13.76
C LEU A 12 2.93 24.35 13.48
N ALA A 13 3.89 25.01 14.13
CA ALA A 13 5.31 24.69 13.99
C ALA A 13 5.64 23.30 14.55
N ILE A 14 5.01 22.89 15.66
CA ILE A 14 5.15 21.54 16.22
C ILE A 14 4.53 20.51 15.27
N LEU A 15 3.33 20.76 14.76
CA LEU A 15 2.68 19.89 13.79
C LEU A 15 3.51 19.75 12.52
N ALA A 16 4.09 20.82 11.99
CA ALA A 16 4.97 20.77 10.84
C ALA A 16 6.17 19.82 11.04
N ALA A 17 6.77 19.82 12.23
CA ALA A 17 7.88 18.92 12.55
C ALA A 17 7.43 17.45 12.66
N VAL A 18 6.26 17.20 13.27
CA VAL A 18 5.66 15.86 13.34
C VAL A 18 5.27 15.37 11.95
N ASP A 19 4.71 16.24 11.14
CA ASP A 19 4.22 15.91 9.81
C ASP A 19 5.38 15.65 8.84
N LEU A 20 6.49 16.41 8.93
CA LEU A 20 7.74 16.05 8.29
C LEU A 20 8.21 14.63 8.68
N PHE A 21 8.06 14.24 9.95
CA PHE A 21 8.44 12.89 10.39
C PHE A 21 7.51 11.81 9.82
N VAL A 22 6.20 12.03 9.86
CA VAL A 22 5.18 11.07 9.41
C VAL A 22 5.14 10.97 7.88
N GLY A 23 5.07 12.10 7.19
CA GLY A 23 5.03 12.21 5.74
C GLY A 23 6.27 11.66 5.05
N VAL A 24 7.47 12.01 5.52
CA VAL A 24 8.70 11.41 4.97
C VAL A 24 8.76 9.92 5.23
N SER A 25 8.26 9.44 6.37
CA SER A 25 8.21 7.99 6.64
C SER A 25 7.29 7.25 5.66
N ASN A 26 6.22 7.90 5.19
CA ASN A 26 5.30 7.37 4.18
C ASN A 26 5.93 7.39 2.78
N ASP A 27 6.52 8.52 2.39
CA ASP A 27 7.00 8.75 1.02
C ASP A 27 8.43 8.24 0.77
N ALA A 28 9.18 7.85 1.83
CA ALA A 28 10.52 7.27 1.71
C ALA A 28 10.59 6.09 0.74
N VAL A 29 9.51 5.31 0.66
CA VAL A 29 9.37 4.18 -0.27
C VAL A 29 9.56 4.63 -1.72
N ASN A 30 9.02 5.79 -2.09
CA ASN A 30 8.92 6.25 -3.47
C ASN A 30 10.30 6.37 -4.13
N PHE A 31 11.32 6.76 -3.36
CA PHE A 31 12.69 6.95 -3.87
C PHE A 31 13.71 5.90 -3.43
N LEU A 32 13.43 5.10 -2.40
CA LEU A 32 14.34 4.05 -1.91
C LEU A 32 14.05 2.67 -2.50
N ASN A 33 12.79 2.37 -2.85
CA ASN A 33 12.34 1.01 -3.17
C ASN A 33 13.09 0.40 -4.37
N SER A 34 13.16 1.11 -5.50
CA SER A 34 13.83 0.58 -6.70
C SER A 34 15.33 0.33 -6.48
N ALA A 35 16.01 1.20 -5.72
CA ALA A 35 17.43 1.07 -5.45
C ALA A 35 17.73 -0.09 -4.48
N ILE A 36 16.98 -0.20 -3.38
CA ILE A 36 17.15 -1.28 -2.40
C ILE A 36 16.72 -2.62 -3.00
N GLY A 37 15.59 -2.65 -3.71
CA GLY A 37 15.06 -3.86 -4.35
C GLY A 37 15.98 -4.43 -5.42
N SER A 38 16.75 -3.61 -6.13
CA SER A 38 17.78 -4.07 -7.07
C SER A 38 19.01 -4.70 -6.41
N ARG A 39 19.19 -4.51 -5.09
CA ARG A 39 20.37 -4.90 -4.30
C ARG A 39 21.71 -4.46 -4.90
N ILE A 40 21.73 -3.37 -5.68
CA ILE A 40 22.92 -2.90 -6.41
C ILE A 40 23.97 -2.20 -5.52
N ALA A 41 23.53 -1.68 -4.38
CA ALA A 41 24.35 -0.97 -3.40
C ALA A 41 23.87 -1.31 -1.98
N SER A 42 24.74 -1.13 -0.98
CA SER A 42 24.36 -1.34 0.41
C SER A 42 23.34 -0.28 0.84
N PHE A 43 22.46 -0.65 1.77
CA PHE A 43 21.45 0.26 2.33
C PHE A 43 22.06 1.58 2.79
N LYS A 44 23.20 1.55 3.49
CA LYS A 44 23.90 2.75 3.97
C LYS A 44 24.28 3.72 2.83
N VAL A 45 24.77 3.20 1.70
CA VAL A 45 25.15 4.04 0.55
C VAL A 45 23.92 4.70 -0.07
N ILE A 46 22.84 3.92 -0.25
CA ILE A 46 21.58 4.43 -0.79
C ILE A 46 21.02 5.53 0.12
N MET A 47 21.04 5.31 1.44
CA MET A 47 20.56 6.29 2.43
C MET A 47 21.37 7.58 2.42
N VAL A 48 22.71 7.51 2.35
CA VAL A 48 23.56 8.71 2.25
C VAL A 48 23.24 9.50 0.98
N VAL A 49 23.13 8.82 -0.15
CA VAL A 49 22.81 9.46 -1.44
C VAL A 49 21.43 10.11 -1.43
N ALA A 50 20.41 9.40 -0.92
CA ALA A 50 19.08 9.95 -0.74
C ALA A 50 19.07 11.15 0.22
N SER A 51 19.83 11.10 1.32
CA SER A 51 19.92 12.20 2.29
C SER A 51 20.49 13.47 1.67
N ILE A 52 21.54 13.34 0.86
CA ILE A 52 22.13 14.48 0.14
C ILE A 52 21.12 15.02 -0.88
N GLY A 53 20.38 14.14 -1.56
CA GLY A 53 19.29 14.51 -2.46
C GLY A 53 18.22 15.35 -1.75
N VAL A 54 17.71 14.87 -0.61
CA VAL A 54 16.70 15.56 0.19
C VAL A 54 17.17 16.94 0.66
N LEU A 55 18.39 17.04 1.22
CA LEU A 55 18.93 18.31 1.71
C LEU A 55 19.12 19.35 0.61
N LEU A 56 19.61 18.93 -0.55
CA LEU A 56 19.77 19.85 -1.67
C LEU A 56 18.41 20.20 -2.28
N GLY A 57 17.52 19.23 -2.43
CA GLY A 57 16.18 19.42 -3.00
C GLY A 57 15.33 20.39 -2.19
N SER A 58 15.44 20.38 -0.85
CA SER A 58 14.67 21.29 0.01
C SER A 58 14.95 22.76 -0.32
N THR A 59 16.18 23.10 -0.69
CA THR A 59 16.57 24.48 -1.08
C THR A 59 15.98 24.94 -2.43
N PHE A 60 15.44 24.03 -3.22
CA PHE A 60 14.78 24.29 -4.51
C PHE A 60 13.25 24.30 -4.40
N SER A 61 12.70 24.15 -3.19
CA SER A 61 11.25 24.08 -2.95
C SER A 61 10.57 25.46 -2.86
N SER A 62 11.32 26.57 -2.87
CA SER A 62 10.73 27.91 -2.67
C SER A 62 9.64 28.25 -3.70
N GLY A 63 9.75 27.75 -4.94
CA GLY A 63 8.72 27.96 -5.96
C GLY A 63 7.40 27.25 -5.67
N MET A 64 7.44 26.15 -4.92
CA MET A 64 6.26 25.37 -4.54
C MET A 64 5.50 26.00 -3.37
N MET A 65 6.18 26.78 -2.52
CA MET A 65 5.56 27.45 -1.37
C MET A 65 4.43 28.42 -1.73
N GLU A 66 4.41 28.91 -2.98
CA GLU A 66 3.31 29.74 -3.51
C GLU A 66 1.96 29.00 -3.49
N ILE A 67 1.97 27.67 -3.61
CA ILE A 67 0.76 26.84 -3.66
C ILE A 67 -0.05 26.96 -2.36
N ALA A 68 0.63 26.84 -1.21
CA ALA A 68 0.01 26.96 0.11
C ALA A 68 -0.45 28.39 0.44
N ARG A 69 0.13 29.40 -0.21
CA ARG A 69 -0.14 30.83 0.07
C ARG A 69 -1.31 31.41 -0.74
N SER A 70 -1.33 31.12 -2.04
CA SER A 70 -2.26 31.74 -3.00
C SER A 70 -2.58 30.85 -4.21
N GLY A 71 -2.14 29.59 -4.20
CA GLY A 71 -2.33 28.67 -5.32
C GLY A 71 -3.76 28.14 -5.42
N VAL A 72 -4.41 27.92 -4.29
CA VAL A 72 -5.75 27.31 -4.23
C VAL A 72 -6.85 28.35 -4.00
N PHE A 73 -6.57 29.38 -3.21
CA PHE A 73 -7.52 30.44 -2.84
C PHE A 73 -6.90 31.82 -3.07
N ASN A 74 -7.75 32.86 -3.15
CA ASN A 74 -7.34 34.25 -3.32
C ASN A 74 -7.24 34.91 -1.94
N PRO A 75 -6.03 35.08 -1.37
CA PRO A 75 -5.86 35.49 0.02
C PRO A 75 -6.38 36.91 0.31
N GLU A 76 -6.47 37.79 -0.68
CA GLU A 76 -7.06 39.13 -0.57
C GLU A 76 -8.53 39.13 -0.14
N MET A 77 -9.24 38.03 -0.41
CA MET A 77 -10.65 37.88 -0.03
C MET A 77 -10.83 37.47 1.43
N PHE A 78 -9.74 37.13 2.12
CA PHE A 78 -9.75 36.66 3.50
C PHE A 78 -9.01 37.61 4.44
N THR A 79 -9.50 37.71 5.67
CA THR A 79 -8.87 38.46 6.76
C THR A 79 -7.76 37.62 7.42
N PHE A 80 -6.93 38.24 8.25
CA PHE A 80 -5.92 37.52 9.03
C PHE A 80 -6.54 36.41 9.88
N ASN A 81 -7.64 36.69 10.57
CA ASN A 81 -8.31 35.71 11.41
C ASN A 81 -8.83 34.52 10.59
N GLU A 82 -9.52 34.80 9.47
CA GLU A 82 -10.05 33.77 8.57
C GLU A 82 -8.95 32.87 8.00
N ILE A 83 -7.82 33.46 7.56
CA ILE A 83 -6.68 32.71 7.03
C ILE A 83 -6.05 31.81 8.10
N ILE A 84 -5.87 32.30 9.32
CA ILE A 84 -5.30 31.48 10.40
C ILE A 84 -6.23 30.31 10.76
N ILE A 85 -7.54 30.51 10.74
CA ILE A 85 -8.52 29.43 10.94
C ILE A 85 -8.39 28.38 9.84
N ILE A 86 -8.31 28.80 8.57
CA ILE A 86 -8.12 27.88 7.43
C ILE A 86 -6.83 27.08 7.60
N PHE A 87 -5.69 27.75 7.84
CA PHE A 87 -4.40 27.10 8.00
C PHE A 87 -4.35 26.14 9.20
N PHE A 88 -5.00 26.49 10.29
CA PHE A 88 -5.13 25.63 11.46
C PHE A 88 -5.99 24.39 11.17
N ALA A 89 -7.13 24.56 10.50
CA ALA A 89 -8.00 23.47 10.08
C ALA A 89 -7.29 22.49 9.15
N VAL A 90 -6.54 23.01 8.19
CA VAL A 90 -5.76 22.23 7.22
C VAL A 90 -4.75 21.35 7.94
N MET A 91 -3.89 21.93 8.80
CA MET A 91 -2.84 21.15 9.47
C MET A 91 -3.38 20.11 10.46
N ILE A 92 -4.49 20.40 11.15
CA ILE A 92 -5.14 19.39 12.00
C ILE A 92 -5.71 18.27 11.15
N THR A 93 -6.40 18.61 10.05
CA THR A 93 -7.02 17.62 9.18
C THR A 93 -5.97 16.73 8.56
N ASP A 94 -4.88 17.30 8.04
CA ASP A 94 -3.80 16.55 7.40
C ASP A 94 -3.19 15.52 8.36
N VAL A 95 -2.82 15.95 9.56
CA VAL A 95 -2.25 15.06 10.58
C VAL A 95 -3.21 13.94 10.97
N LEU A 96 -4.49 14.24 11.20
CA LEU A 96 -5.49 13.23 11.58
C LEU A 96 -5.79 12.25 10.43
N LEU A 97 -5.90 12.76 9.22
CA LEU A 97 -6.22 12.00 8.01
C LEU A 97 -5.05 11.10 7.61
N LEU A 98 -3.82 11.63 7.61
CA LEU A 98 -2.61 10.84 7.37
C LEU A 98 -2.43 9.76 8.42
N ASP A 99 -2.70 10.04 9.70
CA ASP A 99 -2.60 9.03 10.76
C ASP A 99 -3.65 7.92 10.61
N ALA A 100 -4.90 8.28 10.27
CA ALA A 100 -5.97 7.33 10.02
C ALA A 100 -5.64 6.42 8.82
N PHE A 101 -5.23 7.00 7.69
CA PHE A 101 -4.89 6.21 6.51
C PHE A 101 -3.65 5.35 6.70
N ASN A 102 -2.63 5.85 7.39
CA ASN A 102 -1.46 5.07 7.76
C ASN A 102 -1.83 3.88 8.66
N SER A 103 -2.75 4.08 9.61
CA SER A 103 -3.25 3.00 10.48
C SER A 103 -4.04 1.94 9.70
N MET A 104 -4.72 2.35 8.63
CA MET A 104 -5.42 1.46 7.69
C MET A 104 -4.49 0.83 6.64
N GLY A 105 -3.22 1.25 6.55
CA GLY A 105 -2.25 0.76 5.58
C GLY A 105 -2.56 1.16 4.13
N LEU A 106 -3.32 2.23 3.92
CA LEU A 106 -3.68 2.72 2.59
C LEU A 106 -2.61 3.71 2.09
N PRO A 107 -2.04 3.54 0.88
CA PRO A 107 -1.06 4.47 0.34
C PRO A 107 -1.72 5.81 0.01
N THR A 108 -1.37 6.84 0.76
CA THR A 108 -1.88 8.21 0.61
C THR A 108 -0.88 9.13 -0.06
N SER A 109 -1.40 10.20 -0.65
CA SER A 109 -0.59 11.26 -1.24
C SER A 109 -0.74 12.54 -0.43
N THR A 110 0.33 12.93 0.25
CA THR A 110 0.45 14.19 1.01
C THR A 110 0.11 15.41 0.15
N THR A 111 0.59 15.45 -1.10
CA THR A 111 0.25 16.51 -2.06
C THR A 111 -1.24 16.61 -2.39
N VAL A 112 -1.95 15.47 -2.40
CA VAL A 112 -3.39 15.48 -2.74
C VAL A 112 -4.19 15.91 -1.52
N SER A 113 -3.83 15.41 -0.33
CA SER A 113 -4.45 15.82 0.94
C SER A 113 -4.39 17.33 1.10
N ILE A 114 -3.20 17.94 1.06
CA ILE A 114 -3.04 19.38 1.35
C ILE A 114 -3.78 20.27 0.35
N VAL A 115 -3.79 19.92 -0.94
CA VAL A 115 -4.49 20.71 -1.97
C VAL A 115 -6.00 20.68 -1.75
N PHE A 116 -6.55 19.50 -1.45
CA PHE A 116 -8.00 19.35 -1.23
C PHE A 116 -8.43 19.85 0.15
N GLU A 117 -7.57 19.78 1.17
CA GLU A 117 -7.77 20.43 2.47
C GLU A 117 -7.82 21.95 2.34
N LEU A 118 -6.84 22.55 1.67
CA LEU A 118 -6.82 24.00 1.39
C LEU A 118 -8.08 24.42 0.62
N LEU A 119 -8.49 23.64 -0.38
CA LEU A 119 -9.71 23.91 -1.14
C LEU A 119 -10.96 23.79 -0.25
N GLY A 120 -11.05 22.75 0.57
CA GLY A 120 -12.18 22.52 1.48
C GLY A 120 -12.30 23.59 2.55
N GLY A 121 -11.18 23.96 3.18
CA GLY A 121 -11.13 25.03 4.17
C GLY A 121 -11.47 26.40 3.56
N ALA A 122 -10.90 26.73 2.40
CA ALA A 122 -11.21 27.98 1.72
C ALA A 122 -12.68 28.07 1.28
N VAL A 123 -13.25 26.99 0.72
CA VAL A 123 -14.67 26.97 0.34
C VAL A 123 -15.58 27.11 1.56
N ALA A 124 -15.29 26.41 2.66
CA ALA A 124 -16.07 26.53 3.89
C ALA A 124 -16.02 27.95 4.47
N ALA A 125 -14.82 28.54 4.58
CA ALA A 125 -14.66 29.90 5.06
C ALA A 125 -15.36 30.93 4.15
N ALA A 126 -15.28 30.76 2.83
CA ALA A 126 -15.96 31.62 1.87
C ALA A 126 -17.49 31.52 2.00
N LEU A 127 -18.05 30.32 2.13
CA LEU A 127 -19.48 30.12 2.33
C LEU A 127 -19.99 30.75 3.63
N ILE A 128 -19.22 30.63 4.72
CA ILE A 128 -19.55 31.25 6.00
C ILE A 128 -19.55 32.78 5.85
N LYS A 129 -18.50 33.35 5.25
CA LYS A 129 -18.39 34.79 5.03
C LYS A 129 -19.51 35.34 4.14
N ILE A 130 -19.88 34.61 3.08
CA ILE A 130 -21.02 34.93 2.22
C ILE A 130 -22.33 34.88 3.02
N SER A 131 -22.48 33.94 3.95
CA SER A 131 -23.69 33.82 4.78
C SER A 131 -23.85 34.92 5.82
N THR A 132 -22.75 35.56 6.24
CA THR A 132 -22.73 36.58 7.29
C THR A 132 -22.51 38.00 6.77
N SER A 133 -22.33 38.18 5.47
CA SER A 133 -22.06 39.46 4.79
C SER A 133 -23.00 39.66 3.60
N ASP A 134 -23.10 40.88 3.06
CA ASP A 134 -23.91 41.20 1.87
C ASP A 134 -23.31 40.70 0.52
N ILE A 135 -22.52 39.62 0.55
CA ILE A 135 -21.85 39.06 -0.63
C ILE A 135 -22.78 38.04 -1.30
N LEU A 136 -22.85 38.04 -2.63
CA LEU A 136 -23.70 37.10 -3.37
C LEU A 136 -23.04 35.72 -3.48
N LEU A 137 -23.84 34.64 -3.43
CA LEU A 137 -23.35 33.27 -3.60
C LEU A 137 -22.66 33.05 -4.96
N SER A 138 -23.03 33.82 -6.00
CA SER A 138 -22.36 33.79 -7.31
C SER A 138 -20.89 34.21 -7.25
N GLN A 139 -20.47 34.94 -6.21
CA GLN A 139 -19.09 35.42 -6.01
C GLN A 139 -18.22 34.41 -5.26
N LEU A 140 -18.72 33.20 -4.95
CA LEU A 140 -17.90 32.13 -4.35
C LEU A 140 -16.65 31.81 -5.18
N GLY A 141 -16.77 31.90 -6.51
CA GLY A 141 -15.65 31.70 -7.43
C GLY A 141 -14.50 32.70 -7.20
N ASP A 142 -14.78 33.91 -6.70
CA ASP A 142 -13.78 34.95 -6.48
C ASP A 142 -12.88 34.67 -5.27
N PHE A 143 -13.33 33.83 -4.34
CA PHE A 143 -12.53 33.38 -3.18
C PHE A 143 -11.52 32.30 -3.55
N ILE A 144 -11.80 31.55 -4.62
CA ILE A 144 -10.99 30.42 -5.05
C ILE A 144 -10.14 30.85 -6.25
N ASN A 145 -8.86 30.47 -6.26
CA ASN A 145 -8.04 30.68 -7.44
C ASN A 145 -8.38 29.61 -8.49
N SER A 146 -9.59 29.67 -9.07
CA SER A 146 -10.16 28.55 -9.84
C SER A 146 -9.28 28.12 -11.00
N GLN A 147 -8.57 29.07 -11.66
CA GLN A 147 -7.66 28.74 -12.75
C GLN A 147 -6.45 27.93 -12.26
N LYS A 148 -5.76 28.37 -11.20
CA LYS A 148 -4.60 27.63 -10.65
C LYS A 148 -5.06 26.34 -9.98
N ALA A 149 -6.12 26.36 -9.18
CA ALA A 149 -6.66 25.18 -8.52
C ALA A 149 -7.07 24.09 -9.53
N LEU A 150 -7.75 24.46 -10.63
CA LEU A 150 -8.10 23.52 -11.69
C LEU A 150 -6.86 22.98 -12.41
N ALA A 151 -5.85 23.82 -12.67
CA ALA A 151 -4.58 23.38 -13.26
C ALA A 151 -3.84 22.38 -12.35
N ILE A 152 -3.83 22.62 -11.04
CA ILE A 152 -3.26 21.73 -10.04
C ILE A 152 -3.99 20.38 -10.02
N VAL A 153 -5.31 20.40 -9.85
CA VAL A 153 -6.15 19.17 -9.79
C VAL A 153 -6.02 18.37 -11.10
N SER A 154 -6.07 19.05 -12.24
CA SER A 154 -5.88 18.42 -13.55
C SER A 154 -4.46 17.86 -13.69
N GLY A 155 -3.44 18.57 -13.22
CA GLY A 155 -2.04 18.12 -13.22
C GLY A 155 -1.87 16.81 -12.45
N ILE A 156 -2.46 16.71 -11.25
CA ILE A 156 -2.47 15.48 -10.45
C ILE A 156 -3.08 14.32 -11.25
N LEU A 157 -4.26 14.50 -11.84
CA LEU A 157 -4.95 13.44 -12.58
C LEU A 157 -4.24 13.04 -13.88
N ILE A 158 -3.78 14.02 -14.66
CA ILE A 158 -3.07 13.79 -15.92
C ILE A 158 -1.73 13.10 -15.65
N SER A 159 -1.06 13.43 -14.53
CA SER A 159 0.22 12.83 -14.18
C SER A 159 0.15 11.30 -14.03
N VAL A 160 -0.98 10.76 -13.57
CA VAL A 160 -1.20 9.31 -13.45
C VAL A 160 -1.06 8.63 -14.80
N VAL A 161 -1.73 9.17 -15.83
CA VAL A 161 -1.71 8.63 -17.19
C VAL A 161 -0.35 8.85 -17.84
N VAL A 162 0.19 10.06 -17.75
CA VAL A 162 1.50 10.40 -18.34
C VAL A 162 2.62 9.56 -17.75
N ALA A 163 2.63 9.36 -16.42
CA ALA A 163 3.60 8.53 -15.73
C ALA A 163 3.53 7.06 -16.16
N PHE A 164 2.31 6.51 -16.26
CA PHE A 164 2.12 5.15 -16.74
C PHE A 164 2.63 4.98 -18.17
N VAL A 165 2.20 5.85 -19.09
CA VAL A 165 2.60 5.79 -20.51
C VAL A 165 4.11 5.99 -20.66
N ALA A 166 4.71 6.96 -19.96
CA ALA A 166 6.15 7.18 -19.99
C ALA A 166 6.92 5.95 -19.47
N GLY A 167 6.47 5.34 -18.38
CA GLY A 167 7.01 4.09 -17.86
C GLY A 167 6.95 2.96 -18.89
N VAL A 168 5.80 2.78 -19.56
CA VAL A 168 5.64 1.76 -20.62
C VAL A 168 6.58 2.02 -21.79
N VAL A 169 6.56 3.24 -22.34
CA VAL A 169 7.30 3.58 -23.56
C VAL A 169 8.81 3.51 -23.35
N VAL A 170 9.31 4.16 -22.29
CA VAL A 170 10.76 4.20 -22.01
C VAL A 170 11.28 2.81 -21.66
N GLN A 171 10.53 2.03 -20.87
CA GLN A 171 10.90 0.65 -20.55
C GLN A 171 10.91 -0.22 -21.81
N TYR A 172 9.86 -0.16 -22.62
CA TYR A 172 9.76 -0.96 -23.84
C TYR A 172 10.91 -0.67 -24.80
N ILE A 173 11.22 0.61 -25.06
CA ILE A 173 12.37 1.01 -25.89
C ILE A 173 13.68 0.48 -25.29
N THR A 174 13.87 0.63 -23.98
CA THR A 174 15.10 0.17 -23.33
C THR A 174 15.23 -1.36 -23.38
N ARG A 175 14.12 -2.10 -23.29
CA ARG A 175 14.10 -3.56 -23.46
C ARG A 175 14.38 -3.99 -24.89
N LEU A 176 13.91 -3.26 -25.90
CA LEU A 176 14.31 -3.54 -27.29
C LEU A 176 15.82 -3.40 -27.49
N ILE A 177 16.43 -2.44 -26.79
CA ILE A 177 17.87 -2.18 -26.87
C ILE A 177 18.65 -3.24 -26.09
N PHE A 178 18.44 -3.34 -24.77
CA PHE A 178 19.25 -4.19 -23.89
C PHE A 178 18.79 -5.65 -23.86
N THR A 179 17.54 -5.96 -24.19
CA THR A 179 16.89 -7.26 -23.97
C THR A 179 16.91 -7.68 -22.50
N PHE A 180 16.36 -8.85 -22.17
CA PHE A 180 16.51 -9.44 -20.84
C PHE A 180 17.92 -10.02 -20.59
N HIS A 181 18.62 -10.43 -21.65
CA HIS A 181 20.03 -10.89 -21.61
C HIS A 181 20.99 -9.73 -21.91
N TYR A 182 21.05 -8.76 -21.00
CA TYR A 182 21.65 -7.46 -21.28
C TYR A 182 23.18 -7.42 -21.33
N GLU A 183 23.92 -8.46 -20.93
CA GLU A 183 25.37 -8.35 -20.72
C GLU A 183 26.15 -7.99 -21.98
N ARG A 184 25.79 -8.57 -23.14
CA ARG A 184 26.49 -8.28 -24.40
C ARG A 184 26.24 -6.85 -24.87
N MET A 185 24.99 -6.42 -24.81
CA MET A 185 24.62 -5.06 -25.23
C MET A 185 25.16 -4.02 -24.25
N TYR A 186 25.12 -4.31 -22.96
CA TYR A 186 25.68 -3.49 -21.91
C TYR A 186 27.15 -3.14 -22.14
N ARG A 187 27.98 -4.10 -22.55
CA ARG A 187 29.39 -3.82 -22.88
C ARG A 187 29.56 -2.86 -24.07
N ARG A 188 28.61 -2.81 -25.00
CA ARG A 188 28.69 -1.96 -26.21
C ARG A 188 28.20 -0.54 -25.95
N ILE A 189 27.03 -0.41 -25.32
CA ILE A 189 26.32 0.88 -25.22
C ILE A 189 26.09 1.36 -23.79
N GLY A 190 26.55 0.63 -22.76
CA GLY A 190 26.33 0.99 -21.36
C GLY A 190 26.79 2.43 -21.06
N GLY A 191 27.94 2.84 -21.63
CA GLY A 191 28.46 4.21 -21.50
C GLY A 191 27.51 5.27 -22.05
N ILE A 192 26.97 5.04 -23.25
CA ILE A 192 26.01 5.96 -23.91
C ILE A 192 24.71 6.03 -23.10
N PHE A 193 24.21 4.88 -22.64
CA PHE A 193 23.01 4.84 -21.80
C PHE A 193 23.22 5.62 -20.50
N GLY A 194 24.32 5.38 -19.79
CA GLY A 194 24.65 6.11 -18.58
C GLY A 194 24.83 7.61 -18.83
N GLY A 195 25.49 7.99 -19.92
CA GLY A 195 25.66 9.39 -20.32
C GLY A 195 24.33 10.07 -20.60
N LEU A 196 23.42 9.41 -21.31
CA LEU A 196 22.06 9.90 -21.58
C LEU A 196 21.27 10.07 -20.28
N SER A 197 21.25 9.05 -19.42
CA SER A 197 20.51 9.10 -18.14
C SER A 197 21.01 10.21 -17.22
N LEU A 198 22.33 10.34 -17.04
CA LEU A 198 22.91 11.38 -16.19
C LEU A 198 22.71 12.78 -16.77
N THR A 199 22.80 12.94 -18.10
CA THR A 199 22.53 14.22 -18.76
C THR A 199 21.06 14.62 -18.61
N ALA A 200 20.14 13.66 -18.75
CA ALA A 200 18.72 13.90 -18.54
C ALA A 200 18.43 14.30 -17.09
N ILE A 201 18.99 13.59 -16.11
CA ILE A 201 18.90 13.97 -14.69
C ILE A 201 19.43 15.40 -14.49
N PHE A 202 20.63 15.71 -14.99
CA PHE A 202 21.23 17.03 -14.84
C PHE A 202 20.35 18.14 -15.42
N TYR A 203 19.81 17.94 -16.63
CA TYR A 203 18.95 18.92 -17.28
C TYR A 203 17.69 19.24 -16.46
N PHE A 204 16.95 18.20 -16.07
CA PHE A 204 15.67 18.41 -15.38
C PHE A 204 15.86 18.86 -13.93
N LEU A 205 16.89 18.36 -13.25
CA LEU A 205 17.13 18.69 -11.85
C LEU A 205 17.79 20.06 -11.68
N ILE A 206 18.87 20.32 -12.42
CA ILE A 206 19.69 21.51 -12.20
C ILE A 206 19.26 22.63 -13.13
N MET A 207 19.11 22.40 -14.44
CA MET A 207 18.81 23.50 -15.36
C MET A 207 17.35 23.95 -15.30
N LYS A 208 16.40 23.00 -15.25
CA LYS A 208 14.97 23.33 -15.09
C LYS A 208 14.61 23.64 -13.65
N GLY A 209 15.16 22.90 -12.68
CA GLY A 209 14.96 23.16 -11.25
C GLY A 209 15.56 24.48 -10.77
N ALA A 210 16.67 24.96 -11.37
CA ALA A 210 17.32 26.24 -11.03
C ALA A 210 16.36 27.45 -10.98
N LYS A 211 15.28 27.44 -11.76
CA LYS A 211 14.27 28.51 -11.72
C LYS A 211 13.57 28.65 -10.36
N GLY A 212 13.51 27.58 -9.59
CA GLY A 212 12.89 27.54 -8.25
C GLY A 212 13.87 27.68 -7.09
N ALA A 213 15.18 27.80 -7.35
CA ALA A 213 16.19 27.88 -6.31
C ALA A 213 16.23 29.27 -5.65
N SER A 214 16.30 29.31 -4.31
CA SER A 214 16.29 30.55 -3.52
C SER A 214 17.50 31.47 -3.73
N PHE A 215 18.54 30.99 -4.41
CA PHE A 215 19.79 31.72 -4.64
C PHE A 215 20.02 32.10 -6.11
N MET A 216 19.07 31.79 -7.02
CA MET A 216 19.26 31.97 -8.46
C MET A 216 18.88 33.38 -8.93
N LYS A 217 19.78 34.04 -9.67
CA LYS A 217 19.56 35.39 -10.25
C LYS A 217 19.04 35.31 -11.71
N PRO A 218 18.25 36.31 -12.17
CA PRO A 218 17.74 36.34 -13.54
C PRO A 218 18.82 36.27 -14.63
N GLU A 219 19.95 36.93 -14.40
CA GLU A 219 21.12 36.95 -15.32
C GLU A 219 21.68 35.54 -15.55
N TYR A 220 21.80 34.74 -14.48
CA TYR A 220 22.31 33.37 -14.55
C TYR A 220 21.34 32.47 -15.30
N LEU A 221 20.03 32.63 -15.08
CA LEU A 221 19.00 31.89 -15.82
C LEU A 221 19.04 32.20 -17.31
N ALA A 222 19.21 33.46 -17.69
CA ALA A 222 19.31 33.86 -19.09
C ALA A 222 20.50 33.19 -19.80
N TRP A 223 21.68 33.18 -19.15
CA TRP A 223 22.88 32.53 -19.69
C TRP A 223 22.70 31.02 -19.86
N ILE A 224 22.13 30.35 -18.85
CA ILE A 224 21.84 28.91 -18.86
C ILE A 224 20.90 28.56 -20.01
N ASN A 225 19.83 29.34 -20.20
CA ASN A 225 18.86 29.12 -21.28
C ASN A 225 19.49 29.31 -22.67
N ALA A 226 20.37 30.31 -22.84
CA ALA A 226 21.04 30.57 -24.12
C ALA A 226 22.03 29.45 -24.51
N HIS A 227 22.70 28.83 -23.53
CA HIS A 227 23.71 27.80 -23.77
C HIS A 227 23.23 26.37 -23.48
N THR A 228 21.92 26.17 -23.36
CA THR A 228 21.37 24.87 -22.92
C THR A 228 21.80 23.72 -23.83
N LEU A 229 21.61 23.83 -25.14
CA LEU A 229 21.93 22.74 -26.07
C LEU A 229 23.44 22.40 -26.08
N PRO A 230 24.37 23.38 -26.19
CA PRO A 230 25.80 23.11 -26.05
C PRO A 230 26.18 22.41 -24.75
N ILE A 231 25.65 22.87 -23.61
CA ILE A 231 25.92 22.25 -22.31
C ILE A 231 25.49 20.79 -22.32
N LEU A 232 24.29 20.49 -22.81
CA LEU A 232 23.77 19.12 -22.85
C LEU A 232 24.58 18.21 -23.78
N LEU A 233 24.99 18.70 -24.96
CA LEU A 233 25.77 17.91 -25.90
C LEU A 233 27.17 17.60 -25.36
N VAL A 234 27.85 18.59 -24.78
CA VAL A 234 29.18 18.41 -24.16
C VAL A 234 29.08 17.48 -22.95
N LEU A 235 28.08 17.66 -22.10
CA LEU A 235 27.85 16.81 -20.93
C LEU A 235 27.54 15.37 -21.36
N PHE A 236 26.66 15.18 -22.34
CA PHE A 236 26.32 13.86 -22.87
C PHE A 236 27.53 13.15 -23.47
N ALA A 237 28.28 13.82 -24.35
CA ALA A 237 29.45 13.24 -24.98
C ALA A 237 30.53 12.92 -23.94
N GLY A 238 30.83 13.87 -23.05
CA GLY A 238 31.83 13.71 -21.99
C GLY A 238 31.48 12.58 -21.02
N LEU A 239 30.26 12.56 -20.49
CA LEU A 239 29.80 11.50 -19.59
C LEU A 239 29.76 10.14 -20.29
N SER A 240 29.31 10.09 -21.54
CA SER A 240 29.29 8.82 -22.31
C SER A 240 30.68 8.24 -22.46
N VAL A 241 31.68 9.06 -22.81
CA VAL A 241 33.08 8.63 -22.95
C VAL A 241 33.66 8.20 -21.61
N VAL A 242 33.50 9.00 -20.55
CA VAL A 242 34.04 8.72 -19.22
C VAL A 242 33.44 7.45 -18.63
N LEU A 243 32.12 7.28 -18.71
CA LEU A 243 31.44 6.08 -18.20
C LEU A 243 31.82 4.84 -19.01
N HIS A 244 31.92 4.95 -20.33
CA HIS A 244 32.38 3.85 -21.17
C HIS A 244 33.81 3.42 -20.79
N LEU A 245 34.70 4.39 -20.54
CA LEU A 245 36.07 4.13 -20.12
C LEU A 245 36.15 3.46 -18.74
N LEU A 246 35.37 3.93 -17.76
CA LEU A 246 35.29 3.34 -16.43
C LEU A 246 34.76 1.89 -16.46
N MET A 247 33.77 1.63 -17.31
CA MET A 247 33.24 0.28 -17.52
C MET A 247 34.29 -0.66 -18.10
N VAL A 248 34.97 -0.26 -19.18
CA VAL A 248 35.94 -1.13 -19.86
C VAL A 248 37.23 -1.29 -19.07
N ARG A 249 37.77 -0.23 -18.47
CA ARG A 249 39.08 -0.28 -17.77
C ARG A 249 39.03 -0.68 -16.31
N ARG A 250 37.95 -0.34 -15.60
CA ARG A 250 37.82 -0.61 -14.17
C ARG A 250 36.68 -1.56 -13.82
N GLY A 251 35.97 -2.10 -14.82
CA GLY A 251 34.85 -3.02 -14.60
C GLY A 251 33.69 -2.40 -13.82
N VAL A 252 33.58 -1.06 -13.81
CA VAL A 252 32.55 -0.37 -13.01
C VAL A 252 31.17 -0.65 -13.59
N ASN A 253 30.22 -0.99 -12.72
CA ASN A 253 28.83 -1.16 -13.11
C ASN A 253 28.16 0.21 -13.31
N ILE A 254 27.83 0.56 -14.55
CA ILE A 254 27.18 1.81 -14.93
C ILE A 254 25.75 1.86 -14.38
N PHE A 255 25.01 0.74 -14.32
CA PHE A 255 23.68 0.73 -13.71
C PHE A 255 23.75 1.12 -12.24
N LYS A 256 24.83 0.77 -11.51
CA LYS A 256 25.02 1.25 -10.14
C LYS A 256 25.11 2.77 -10.07
N ILE A 257 25.85 3.40 -11.00
CA ILE A 257 25.97 4.86 -11.08
C ILE A 257 24.62 5.49 -11.42
N VAL A 258 23.93 4.96 -12.43
CA VAL A 258 22.62 5.47 -12.88
C VAL A 258 21.56 5.31 -11.79
N ILE A 259 21.51 4.18 -11.10
CA ILE A 259 20.56 3.94 -10.00
C ILE A 259 20.85 4.89 -8.85
N LEU A 260 22.10 5.06 -8.42
CA LEU A 260 22.43 5.99 -7.33
C LEU A 260 22.14 7.45 -7.72
N ALA A 261 22.47 7.86 -8.95
CA ALA A 261 22.12 9.19 -9.45
C ALA A 261 20.61 9.38 -9.58
N GLY A 262 19.87 8.36 -10.00
CA GLY A 262 18.42 8.36 -10.05
C GLY A 262 17.78 8.42 -8.66
N THR A 263 18.32 7.70 -7.67
CA THR A 263 17.89 7.83 -6.26
C THR A 263 18.13 9.23 -5.74
N PHE A 264 19.31 9.80 -6.00
CA PHE A 264 19.60 11.20 -5.66
C PHE A 264 18.59 12.15 -6.31
N ALA A 265 18.38 12.01 -7.62
CA ALA A 265 17.49 12.89 -8.38
C ALA A 265 16.04 12.78 -7.93
N LEU A 266 15.57 11.57 -7.62
CA LEU A 266 14.20 11.33 -7.15
C LEU A 266 14.00 11.84 -5.73
N ALA A 267 14.98 11.65 -4.84
CA ALA A 267 14.96 12.21 -3.49
C ALA A 267 15.03 13.75 -3.49
N PHE A 268 15.81 14.33 -4.41
CA PHE A 268 15.84 15.78 -4.63
C PHE A 268 14.50 16.28 -5.15
N ALA A 269 13.92 15.64 -6.17
CA ALA A 269 12.63 16.03 -6.74
C ALA A 269 11.50 15.89 -5.72
N PHE A 270 11.55 14.83 -4.88
CA PHE A 270 10.66 14.64 -3.73
C PHE A 270 10.74 15.83 -2.76
N ALA A 271 11.94 16.17 -2.26
CA ALA A 271 12.09 17.28 -1.33
C ALA A 271 11.75 18.64 -1.95
N GLY A 272 12.02 18.84 -3.23
CA GLY A 272 11.62 20.05 -3.96
C GLY A 272 10.11 20.20 -4.08
N ASN A 273 9.40 19.09 -4.32
CA ASN A 273 7.95 19.06 -4.57
C ASN A 273 7.13 19.00 -3.28
N ASP A 274 7.39 18.01 -2.41
CA ASP A 274 6.50 17.66 -1.29
C ASP A 274 6.78 18.46 -0.01
N LEU A 275 7.90 19.18 0.07
CA LEU A 275 8.20 19.99 1.25
C LEU A 275 7.13 21.05 1.54
N VAL A 276 6.48 21.59 0.50
CA VAL A 276 5.36 22.53 0.69
C VAL A 276 4.19 21.92 1.44
N ASN A 277 3.96 20.61 1.33
CA ASN A 277 2.84 19.95 1.97
C ASN A 277 2.98 20.04 3.50
N PHE A 278 4.21 19.88 4.00
CA PHE A 278 4.49 19.81 5.43
C PHE A 278 4.71 21.18 6.09
N VAL A 279 5.39 22.10 5.38
CA VAL A 279 5.79 23.39 5.96
C VAL A 279 5.20 24.61 5.26
N GLY A 280 4.55 24.44 4.11
CA GLY A 280 3.99 25.54 3.34
C GLY A 280 2.92 26.31 4.11
N VAL A 281 1.95 25.61 4.69
CA VAL A 281 0.88 26.20 5.49
C VAL A 281 1.39 26.84 6.79
N PRO A 282 2.24 26.18 7.61
CA PRO A 282 2.86 26.79 8.79
C PRO A 282 3.69 28.05 8.48
N LEU A 283 4.46 28.03 7.38
CA LEU A 283 5.25 29.20 6.97
C LEU A 283 4.36 30.33 6.44
N ALA A 284 3.28 30.01 5.72
CA ALA A 284 2.30 31.00 5.30
C ALA A 284 1.59 31.63 6.52
N ALA A 285 1.22 30.85 7.53
CA ALA A 285 0.64 31.35 8.77
C ALA A 285 1.61 32.28 9.53
N TRP A 286 2.88 31.92 9.59
CA TRP A 286 3.93 32.75 10.19
C TRP A 286 4.11 34.08 9.44
N GLU A 287 4.10 34.05 8.10
CA GLU A 287 4.19 35.27 7.30
C GLU A 287 2.94 36.16 7.46
N SER A 288 1.74 35.56 7.48
CA SER A 288 0.50 36.27 7.77
C SER A 288 0.58 37.02 9.11
N TRP A 289 1.17 36.39 10.13
CA TRP A 289 1.38 37.01 11.43
C TRP A 289 2.34 38.20 11.37
N GLN A 290 3.47 38.08 10.65
CA GLN A 290 4.43 39.17 10.48
C GLN A 290 3.81 40.37 9.78
N GLN A 291 3.04 40.14 8.72
CA GLN A 291 2.35 41.21 7.99
C GLN A 291 1.25 41.87 8.84
N PHE A 292 0.47 41.06 9.57
CA PHE A 292 -0.57 41.54 10.48
C PHE A 292 0.02 42.41 11.61
N THR A 293 1.02 41.91 12.33
CA THR A 293 1.67 42.64 13.44
C THR A 293 2.35 43.93 12.99
N ALA A 294 2.90 43.96 11.77
CA ALA A 294 3.45 45.18 11.19
C ALA A 294 2.38 46.21 10.79
N SER A 295 1.12 45.80 10.62
CA SER A 295 0.04 46.67 10.12
C SER A 295 -0.61 47.55 11.20
N GLY A 296 -0.63 47.10 12.45
CA GLY A 296 -1.39 47.74 13.53
C GLY A 296 -2.92 47.70 13.39
N MET A 297 -3.47 46.96 12.41
CA MET A 297 -4.91 46.81 12.20
C MET A 297 -5.52 45.70 13.07
N ALA A 298 -6.85 45.66 13.19
CA ALA A 298 -7.55 44.55 13.84
C ALA A 298 -7.51 43.27 12.99
N ALA A 299 -7.48 42.10 13.64
CA ALA A 299 -7.36 40.79 13.00
C ALA A 299 -8.48 40.51 11.98
N ASP A 300 -9.69 40.96 12.26
CA ASP A 300 -10.86 40.80 11.39
C ASP A 300 -10.98 41.88 10.29
N ALA A 301 -10.09 42.89 10.30
CA ALA A 301 -10.07 43.97 9.32
C ALA A 301 -8.87 43.87 8.35
N PHE A 302 -7.76 43.28 8.79
CA PHE A 302 -6.56 43.15 7.97
C PHE A 302 -6.72 42.05 6.91
N THR A 303 -6.76 42.41 5.63
CA THR A 303 -6.86 41.46 4.51
C THR A 303 -5.49 40.92 4.10
N MET A 304 -5.46 39.69 3.57
CA MET A 304 -4.22 38.97 3.28
C MET A 304 -3.66 39.15 1.87
N GLU A 305 -3.83 40.34 1.28
CA GLU A 305 -3.32 40.64 -0.06
C GLU A 305 -1.80 40.43 -0.17
N GLY A 306 -1.05 40.66 0.90
CA GLY A 306 0.41 40.51 0.90
C GLY A 306 0.88 39.06 0.69
N LEU A 307 0.05 38.04 0.91
CA LEU A 307 0.40 36.65 0.59
C LEU A 307 0.49 36.38 -0.92
N ARG A 308 -0.16 37.21 -1.74
CA ARG A 308 -0.13 37.14 -3.21
C ARG A 308 1.22 37.57 -3.79
N LYS A 309 1.98 38.38 -3.06
CA LYS A 309 3.34 38.78 -3.49
C LYS A 309 4.25 37.55 -3.46
N ALA A 310 5.00 37.35 -4.53
CA ALA A 310 6.00 36.29 -4.59
C ALA A 310 7.15 36.63 -3.62
N VAL A 311 7.12 36.03 -2.43
CA VAL A 311 8.21 36.14 -1.45
C VAL A 311 9.01 34.86 -1.49
N GLN A 312 10.33 34.98 -1.57
CA GLN A 312 11.21 33.82 -1.45
C GLN A 312 11.27 33.39 0.00
N THR A 313 11.02 32.10 0.23
CA THR A 313 11.12 31.52 1.56
C THR A 313 12.58 31.56 2.01
N PRO A 314 12.88 32.06 3.22
CA PRO A 314 14.25 32.09 3.73
C PRO A 314 14.88 30.69 3.70
N THR A 315 16.06 30.58 3.10
CA THR A 315 16.78 29.30 2.90
C THR A 315 17.02 28.54 4.21
N PHE A 316 17.15 29.26 5.32
CA PHE A 316 17.31 28.67 6.65
C PHE A 316 16.14 27.73 7.02
N TYR A 317 14.89 28.13 6.78
CA TYR A 317 13.74 27.29 7.08
C TYR A 317 13.73 26.03 6.20
N LEU A 318 14.04 26.17 4.91
CA LEU A 318 14.09 25.05 3.97
C LEU A 318 15.19 24.04 4.32
N LEU A 319 16.36 24.52 4.74
CA LEU A 319 17.46 23.65 5.20
C LEU A 319 17.13 22.94 6.51
N LEU A 320 16.50 23.65 7.46
CA LEU A 320 16.07 23.05 8.73
C LEU A 320 15.04 21.95 8.49
N SER A 321 14.05 22.18 7.64
CA SER A 321 13.08 21.14 7.27
C SER A 321 13.76 19.96 6.57
N GLY A 322 14.66 20.23 5.61
CA GLY A 322 15.45 19.18 4.96
C GLY A 322 16.28 18.35 5.94
N LEU A 323 16.82 18.98 6.99
CA LEU A 323 17.54 18.27 8.06
C LEU A 323 16.60 17.35 8.85
N ILE A 324 15.40 17.82 9.22
CA ILE A 324 14.39 16.99 9.90
C ILE A 324 14.01 15.78 9.03
N MET A 325 13.82 15.98 7.72
CA MET A 325 13.53 14.89 6.77
C MET A 325 14.67 13.86 6.75
N VAL A 326 15.94 14.31 6.71
CA VAL A 326 17.09 13.40 6.77
C VAL A 326 17.15 12.64 8.09
N LEU A 327 17.01 13.31 9.23
CA LEU A 327 17.02 12.64 10.53
C LEU A 327 15.90 11.59 10.60
N THR A 328 14.72 11.91 10.07
CA THR A 328 13.59 10.99 9.98
C THR A 328 13.95 9.73 9.19
N LEU A 329 14.57 9.88 8.01
CA LEU A 329 14.98 8.74 7.18
C LEU A 329 15.92 7.79 7.94
N TRP A 330 16.83 8.31 8.76
CA TRP A 330 17.80 7.50 9.50
C TRP A 330 17.24 6.87 10.77
N PHE A 331 16.37 7.56 11.52
CA PHE A 331 15.94 7.12 12.84
C PHE A 331 14.52 6.52 12.87
N SER A 332 13.69 6.75 11.85
CA SER A 332 12.31 6.26 11.83
C SER A 332 12.25 4.76 11.56
N LYS A 333 11.94 3.97 12.61
CA LYS A 333 11.63 2.54 12.47
C LYS A 333 10.44 2.30 11.53
N LYS A 334 9.49 3.24 11.50
CA LYS A 334 8.33 3.20 10.60
C LYS A 334 8.79 3.32 9.15
N ALA A 335 9.62 4.31 8.81
CA ALA A 335 10.18 4.46 7.47
C ALA A 335 10.92 3.19 7.00
N HIS A 336 11.75 2.60 7.86
CA HIS A 336 12.46 1.36 7.55
C HIS A 336 11.50 0.18 7.31
N ARG A 337 10.46 0.04 8.14
CA ARG A 337 9.44 -1.01 7.99
C ARG A 337 8.64 -0.83 6.70
N VAL A 338 8.16 0.38 6.40
CA VAL A 338 7.37 0.66 5.18
C VAL A 338 8.21 0.37 3.93
N VAL A 339 9.49 0.76 3.92
CA VAL A 339 10.43 0.40 2.85
C VAL A 339 10.57 -1.12 2.69
N GLN A 340 10.75 -1.86 3.78
CA GLN A 340 10.84 -3.33 3.75
C GLN A 340 9.55 -3.99 3.25
N THR A 341 8.40 -3.57 3.76
CA THR A 341 7.09 -4.10 3.36
C THR A 341 6.80 -3.80 1.87
N SER A 342 7.16 -2.61 1.39
CA SER A 342 6.98 -2.24 -0.02
C SER A 342 7.87 -3.06 -0.96
N ILE A 343 9.11 -3.35 -0.58
CA ILE A 343 9.99 -4.23 -1.37
C ILE A 343 9.37 -5.63 -1.51
N ASN A 344 8.74 -6.14 -0.45
CA ASN A 344 8.04 -7.42 -0.49
C ASN A 344 6.81 -7.38 -1.42
N LEU A 345 6.02 -6.31 -1.38
CA LEU A 345 4.82 -6.11 -2.22
C LEU A 345 5.13 -5.83 -3.70
N SER A 346 6.17 -5.04 -3.97
CA SER A 346 6.54 -4.60 -5.33
C SER A 346 7.42 -5.59 -6.09
N SER A 347 7.83 -6.68 -5.42
CA SER A 347 8.54 -7.79 -6.05
C SER A 347 7.68 -8.40 -7.16
N SER A 348 8.06 -8.10 -8.41
CA SER A 348 7.25 -8.42 -9.59
C SER A 348 7.18 -9.92 -9.88
N THR A 349 8.02 -10.67 -9.18
CA THR A 349 8.33 -12.08 -9.38
C THR A 349 7.69 -13.00 -8.35
N ARG A 350 7.06 -12.45 -7.32
CA ARG A 350 6.22 -13.22 -6.42
C ARG A 350 4.81 -13.21 -6.99
N GLY A 351 4.29 -14.38 -7.33
CA GLY A 351 2.84 -14.63 -7.45
C GLY A 351 2.14 -14.52 -6.08
N ASP A 352 2.58 -13.59 -5.23
CA ASP A 352 2.02 -13.33 -3.92
C ASP A 352 0.71 -12.61 -4.14
N GLN A 353 -0.36 -13.40 -4.10
CA GLN A 353 -1.75 -13.01 -3.96
C GLN A 353 -2.18 -11.88 -4.89
N GLU A 354 -3.04 -12.22 -5.82
CA GLU A 354 -3.98 -11.26 -6.40
C GLU A 354 -4.88 -10.75 -5.25
N GLN A 355 -4.35 -9.83 -4.45
CA GLN A 355 -4.99 -9.22 -3.27
C GLN A 355 -6.32 -8.56 -3.67
N PHE A 356 -6.44 -8.22 -4.95
CA PHE A 356 -7.61 -7.61 -5.55
C PHE A 356 -8.29 -8.62 -6.47
N GLY A 357 -9.58 -8.84 -6.25
CA GLY A 357 -10.41 -9.67 -7.13
C GLY A 357 -10.54 -9.12 -8.55
N SER A 358 -11.02 -9.95 -9.47
CA SER A 358 -11.30 -9.50 -10.84
C SER A 358 -12.42 -8.44 -10.85
N SER A 359 -12.21 -7.31 -11.51
CA SER A 359 -13.20 -6.24 -11.65
C SER A 359 -13.74 -6.19 -13.09
N LEU A 360 -14.98 -5.71 -13.26
CA LEU A 360 -15.56 -5.51 -14.59
C LEU A 360 -14.71 -4.58 -15.48
N PRO A 361 -14.25 -3.40 -15.01
CA PRO A 361 -13.39 -2.53 -15.81
C PRO A 361 -12.03 -3.17 -16.12
N GLY A 362 -11.43 -3.88 -15.16
CA GLY A 362 -10.17 -4.59 -15.39
C GLY A 362 -10.29 -5.66 -16.48
N ARG A 363 -11.41 -6.42 -16.50
CA ARG A 363 -11.70 -7.39 -17.57
C ARG A 363 -11.86 -6.73 -18.95
N LEU A 364 -12.49 -5.56 -19.02
CA LEU A 364 -12.66 -4.81 -20.27
C LEU A 364 -11.32 -4.33 -20.83
N ILE A 365 -10.45 -3.77 -19.97
CA ILE A 365 -9.12 -3.29 -20.38
C ILE A 365 -8.26 -4.46 -20.91
N VAL A 366 -8.26 -5.61 -20.21
CA VAL A 366 -7.52 -6.79 -20.69
C VAL A 366 -8.05 -7.29 -22.04
N ARG A 367 -9.38 -7.36 -22.19
CA ARG A 367 -9.99 -7.76 -23.47
C ARG A 367 -9.64 -6.80 -24.60
N ALA A 368 -9.65 -5.49 -24.33
CA ALA A 368 -9.23 -4.48 -25.29
C ALA A 368 -7.74 -4.64 -25.67
N GLY A 369 -6.86 -4.85 -24.70
CA GLY A 369 -5.43 -5.09 -24.94
C GLY A 369 -5.16 -6.36 -25.75
N LEU A 370 -5.85 -7.46 -25.45
CA LEU A 370 -5.76 -8.70 -26.24
C LEU A 370 -6.28 -8.51 -27.66
N SER A 371 -7.32 -7.69 -27.85
CA SER A 371 -7.87 -7.38 -29.17
C SER A 371 -6.91 -6.51 -29.98
N ALA A 372 -6.32 -5.47 -29.36
CA ALA A 372 -5.30 -4.64 -29.99
C ALA A 372 -4.06 -5.45 -30.38
N SER A 373 -3.62 -6.38 -29.52
CA SER A 373 -2.51 -7.29 -29.83
C SER A 373 -2.81 -8.17 -31.05
N LYS A 374 -4.02 -8.73 -31.15
CA LYS A 374 -4.45 -9.51 -32.33
C LYS A 374 -4.46 -8.67 -33.61
N THR A 375 -4.95 -7.43 -33.55
CA THR A 375 -4.91 -6.51 -34.69
C THR A 375 -3.47 -6.17 -35.08
N LEU A 376 -2.58 -5.95 -34.09
CA LEU A 376 -1.18 -5.68 -34.34
C LEU A 376 -0.47 -6.87 -35.03
N HIS A 377 -0.81 -8.11 -34.67
CA HIS A 377 -0.32 -9.31 -35.34
C HIS A 377 -0.77 -9.43 -36.81
N GLN A 378 -1.90 -8.82 -37.17
CA GLN A 378 -2.39 -8.80 -38.56
C GLN A 378 -1.70 -7.73 -39.41
N ILE A 379 -1.18 -6.66 -38.79
CA ILE A 379 -0.55 -5.53 -39.49
C ILE A 379 0.96 -5.72 -39.61
N LEU A 380 1.63 -6.27 -38.59
CA LEU A 380 3.09 -6.43 -38.59
C LEU A 380 3.52 -7.68 -39.37
N PRO A 381 4.54 -7.58 -40.24
CA PRO A 381 5.11 -8.76 -40.90
C PRO A 381 5.72 -9.71 -39.88
N HIS A 382 5.57 -11.02 -40.12
CA HIS A 382 5.91 -12.06 -39.14
C HIS A 382 7.38 -12.00 -38.69
N SER A 383 8.30 -11.66 -39.60
CA SER A 383 9.73 -11.49 -39.31
C SER A 383 10.01 -10.38 -38.29
N LEU A 384 9.32 -9.24 -38.37
CA LEU A 384 9.46 -8.14 -37.43
C LEU A 384 8.85 -8.50 -36.07
N PHE A 385 7.71 -9.20 -36.08
CA PHE A 385 7.08 -9.68 -34.85
C PHE A 385 7.97 -10.67 -34.09
N THR A 386 8.51 -11.69 -34.77
CA THR A 386 9.43 -12.66 -34.16
C THR A 386 10.72 -11.98 -33.65
N ALA A 387 11.23 -10.97 -34.37
CA ALA A 387 12.39 -10.21 -33.92
C ALA A 387 12.10 -9.43 -32.62
N LEU A 388 10.94 -8.79 -32.51
CA LEU A 388 10.51 -8.08 -31.30
C LEU A 388 10.30 -9.06 -30.14
N GLU A 389 9.59 -10.17 -30.38
CA GLU A 389 9.28 -11.17 -29.36
C GLU A 389 10.56 -11.82 -28.81
N SER A 390 11.53 -12.13 -29.68
CA SER A 390 12.82 -12.71 -29.27
C SER A 390 13.61 -11.82 -28.29
N ARG A 391 13.45 -10.50 -28.38
CA ARG A 391 14.10 -9.52 -27.49
C ARG A 391 13.39 -9.34 -26.16
N MET A 392 12.11 -9.67 -26.11
CA MET A 392 11.24 -9.54 -24.93
C MET A 392 11.07 -10.87 -24.16
N ARG A 393 11.84 -11.92 -24.50
CA ARG A 393 11.81 -13.19 -23.76
C ARG A 393 12.46 -13.02 -22.38
N PRO A 394 11.74 -13.31 -21.27
CA PRO A 394 12.30 -13.26 -19.92
C PRO A 394 13.47 -14.23 -19.76
N VAL A 395 14.40 -13.93 -18.84
CA VAL A 395 15.46 -14.89 -18.46
C VAL A 395 14.83 -16.04 -17.66
N GLU A 396 15.09 -17.29 -18.05
CA GLU A 396 14.72 -18.45 -17.24
C GLU A 396 15.41 -18.40 -15.88
N GLN A 397 14.64 -18.53 -14.81
CA GLN A 397 15.18 -18.44 -13.46
C GLN A 397 16.01 -19.68 -13.14
N VAL A 398 17.26 -19.47 -12.72
CA VAL A 398 18.08 -20.54 -12.15
C VAL A 398 17.48 -20.92 -10.80
N LYS A 399 17.08 -22.20 -10.67
CA LYS A 399 16.55 -22.75 -9.42
C LYS A 399 17.52 -22.48 -8.26
N GLY A 400 17.03 -21.88 -7.17
CA GLY A 400 17.80 -21.60 -5.95
C GLY A 400 18.49 -20.23 -5.87
N ALA A 401 18.48 -19.41 -6.93
CA ALA A 401 19.00 -18.03 -6.85
C ALA A 401 17.95 -17.08 -6.22
N PRO A 402 18.37 -16.11 -5.39
CA PRO A 402 17.45 -15.13 -4.82
C PRO A 402 16.85 -14.27 -5.93
N VAL A 403 15.53 -14.36 -6.08
CA VAL A 403 14.81 -13.60 -7.09
C VAL A 403 14.78 -12.14 -6.69
N LEU A 404 15.42 -11.28 -7.49
CA LEU A 404 15.43 -9.85 -7.25
C LEU A 404 14.07 -9.22 -7.61
N PRO A 405 13.50 -8.35 -6.75
CA PRO A 405 12.28 -7.59 -7.04
C PRO A 405 12.32 -6.78 -8.35
N PHE A 406 13.50 -6.22 -8.66
CA PHE A 406 13.76 -5.44 -9.86
C PHE A 406 15.11 -5.83 -10.44
N ASP A 407 15.18 -5.93 -11.77
CA ASP A 407 16.49 -5.95 -12.42
C ASP A 407 17.07 -4.53 -12.52
N GLN A 408 18.36 -4.45 -12.87
CA GLN A 408 19.09 -3.19 -12.89
C GLN A 408 18.56 -2.20 -13.93
N VAL A 409 18.05 -2.71 -15.07
CA VAL A 409 17.48 -1.89 -16.15
C VAL A 409 16.19 -1.23 -15.69
N ARG A 410 15.23 -2.01 -15.17
CA ARG A 410 13.95 -1.50 -14.69
C ARG A 410 14.11 -0.59 -13.48
N ALA A 411 15.01 -0.93 -12.55
CA ALA A 411 15.31 -0.06 -11.41
C ALA A 411 15.84 1.31 -11.86
N ALA A 412 16.76 1.33 -12.83
CA ALA A 412 17.28 2.58 -13.40
C ALA A 412 16.18 3.42 -14.05
N ILE A 413 15.32 2.80 -14.85
CA ILE A 413 14.23 3.50 -15.56
C ILE A 413 13.20 4.04 -14.59
N ASN A 414 12.78 3.25 -13.60
CA ASN A 414 11.84 3.71 -12.57
C ASN A 414 12.35 4.97 -11.88
N LEU A 415 13.63 5.02 -11.50
CA LEU A 415 14.21 6.17 -10.81
C LEU A 415 14.41 7.38 -11.73
N VAL A 416 14.97 7.17 -12.93
CA VAL A 416 15.25 8.25 -13.90
C VAL A 416 13.94 8.87 -14.41
N VAL A 417 12.98 8.06 -14.86
CA VAL A 417 11.73 8.58 -15.44
C VAL A 417 10.88 9.26 -14.37
N SER A 418 10.75 8.68 -13.18
CA SER A 418 9.96 9.30 -12.10
C SER A 418 10.58 10.64 -11.67
N SER A 419 11.91 10.70 -11.51
CA SER A 419 12.57 11.95 -11.08
C SER A 419 12.42 13.06 -12.12
N ILE A 420 12.54 12.73 -13.40
CA ILE A 420 12.34 13.67 -14.50
C ILE A 420 10.90 14.21 -14.52
N LEU A 421 9.90 13.34 -14.40
CA LEU A 421 8.49 13.76 -14.43
C LEU A 421 8.15 14.68 -13.26
N ILE A 422 8.60 14.33 -12.05
CA ILE A 422 8.37 15.15 -10.85
C ILE A 422 9.11 16.49 -10.99
N ALA A 423 10.42 16.47 -11.29
CA ALA A 423 11.21 17.70 -11.43
C ALA A 423 10.67 18.63 -12.53
N SER A 424 10.17 18.06 -13.64
CA SER A 424 9.54 18.82 -14.71
C SER A 424 8.29 19.56 -14.22
N ALA A 425 7.42 18.88 -13.49
CA ALA A 425 6.20 19.48 -12.97
C ALA A 425 6.47 20.51 -11.87
N THR A 426 7.42 20.24 -10.97
CA THR A 426 7.91 21.22 -9.99
C THR A 426 8.41 22.49 -10.67
N SER A 427 9.13 22.38 -11.80
CA SER A 427 9.58 23.55 -12.58
C SER A 427 8.44 24.37 -13.19
N LEU A 428 7.27 23.75 -13.39
CA LEU A 428 6.04 24.38 -13.86
C LEU A 428 5.13 24.82 -12.71
N LYS A 429 5.58 24.69 -11.44
CA LYS A 429 4.78 24.94 -10.22
C LYS A 429 3.47 24.13 -10.19
N LEU A 430 3.49 22.93 -10.77
CA LEU A 430 2.38 21.99 -10.72
C LEU A 430 2.73 20.92 -9.68
N PRO A 431 2.14 20.95 -8.46
CA PRO A 431 2.41 19.95 -7.45
C PRO A 431 1.82 18.63 -7.90
N LEU A 432 2.68 17.62 -8.01
CA LEU A 432 2.27 16.27 -8.35
C LEU A 432 2.36 15.38 -7.13
N SER A 433 1.56 14.32 -7.12
CA SER A 433 1.78 13.24 -6.17
C SER A 433 2.99 12.43 -6.57
N THR A 434 4.07 12.51 -5.79
CA THR A 434 5.27 11.68 -6.00
C THR A 434 4.95 10.20 -5.83
N THR A 435 4.05 9.86 -4.90
CA THR A 435 3.48 8.51 -4.72
C THR A 435 2.80 8.02 -5.99
N TYR A 436 1.95 8.85 -6.64
CA TYR A 436 1.24 8.41 -7.83
C TYR A 436 2.18 8.26 -9.02
N VAL A 437 3.08 9.23 -9.23
CA VAL A 437 4.01 9.20 -10.37
C VAL A 437 4.94 8.00 -10.27
N THR A 438 5.59 7.79 -9.12
CA THR A 438 6.53 6.68 -8.95
C THR A 438 5.85 5.31 -9.05
N PHE A 439 4.66 5.16 -8.45
CA PHE A 439 3.86 3.96 -8.58
C PHE A 439 3.46 3.69 -10.04
N MET A 440 2.96 4.70 -10.75
CA MET A 440 2.51 4.54 -12.13
C MET A 440 3.64 4.29 -13.12
N VAL A 441 4.81 4.91 -12.94
CA VAL A 441 6.02 4.57 -13.71
C VAL A 441 6.41 3.11 -13.45
N ALA A 442 6.39 2.65 -12.19
CA ALA A 442 6.74 1.28 -11.84
C ALA A 442 5.74 0.25 -12.38
N MET A 443 4.45 0.59 -12.44
CA MET A 443 3.40 -0.22 -13.06
C MET A 443 3.53 -0.23 -14.58
N GLY A 444 3.82 0.91 -15.21
CA GLY A 444 4.06 1.02 -16.65
C GLY A 444 5.29 0.24 -17.10
N SER A 445 6.40 0.33 -16.37
CA SER A 445 7.59 -0.47 -16.65
C SER A 445 7.35 -1.97 -16.42
N SER A 446 6.57 -2.33 -15.41
CA SER A 446 6.11 -3.72 -15.19
C SER A 446 5.33 -4.27 -16.38
N PHE A 447 4.40 -3.45 -16.90
CA PHE A 447 3.57 -3.80 -18.04
C PHE A 447 4.43 -4.00 -19.29
N ALA A 448 5.36 -3.09 -19.56
CA ALA A 448 6.27 -3.21 -20.70
C ALA A 448 7.18 -4.45 -20.63
N ASP A 449 7.57 -4.89 -19.43
CA ASP A 449 8.35 -6.12 -19.22
C ASP A 449 7.55 -7.41 -19.43
N GLY A 450 6.26 -7.33 -19.77
CA GLY A 450 5.42 -8.51 -19.93
C GLY A 450 5.17 -9.26 -18.61
N ALA A 451 5.36 -8.59 -17.45
CA ALA A 451 5.12 -9.21 -16.14
C ALA A 451 3.64 -9.49 -15.86
N TRP A 452 2.73 -9.02 -16.73
CA TRP A 452 1.29 -9.17 -16.61
C TRP A 452 0.84 -10.26 -17.57
N ASN A 453 0.89 -11.51 -17.10
CA ASN A 453 0.46 -12.67 -17.90
C ASN A 453 -1.07 -12.67 -18.08
N ARG A 454 -1.56 -13.41 -19.09
CA ARG A 454 -3.00 -13.53 -19.39
C ARG A 454 -3.84 -13.93 -18.16
N GLU A 455 -3.26 -14.71 -17.26
CA GLU A 455 -3.91 -15.19 -16.04
C GLU A 455 -3.96 -14.14 -14.93
N SER A 456 -2.98 -13.22 -14.86
CA SER A 456 -2.85 -12.24 -13.77
C SER A 456 -3.12 -10.79 -14.15
N ALA A 457 -3.18 -10.48 -15.45
CA ALA A 457 -3.36 -9.12 -15.95
C ALA A 457 -4.66 -8.47 -15.44
N VAL A 458 -5.76 -9.23 -15.38
CA VAL A 458 -7.05 -8.72 -14.91
C VAL A 458 -6.94 -8.25 -13.47
N TYR A 459 -6.31 -9.05 -12.62
CA TYR A 459 -6.20 -8.79 -11.19
C TYR A 459 -5.21 -7.66 -10.90
N ARG A 460 -4.09 -7.58 -11.63
CA ARG A 460 -3.14 -6.46 -11.54
C ARG A 460 -3.78 -5.14 -11.98
N ILE A 461 -4.53 -5.14 -13.08
CA ILE A 461 -5.26 -3.95 -13.54
C ILE A 461 -6.36 -3.56 -12.53
N SER A 462 -7.10 -4.53 -11.99
CA SER A 462 -8.05 -4.27 -10.90
C SER A 462 -7.37 -3.63 -9.69
N GLY A 463 -6.18 -4.10 -9.32
CA GLY A 463 -5.40 -3.51 -8.23
C GLY A 463 -5.01 -2.06 -8.51
N VAL A 464 -4.50 -1.77 -9.72
CA VAL A 464 -4.20 -0.40 -10.15
C VAL A 464 -5.44 0.49 -10.09
N LEU A 465 -6.59 0.00 -10.56
CA LEU A 465 -7.84 0.74 -10.51
C LEU A 465 -8.34 0.97 -9.07
N ALA A 466 -8.25 -0.04 -8.20
CA ALA A 466 -8.62 0.08 -6.79
C ALA A 466 -7.75 1.12 -6.07
N VAL A 467 -6.44 1.12 -6.36
CA VAL A 467 -5.51 2.13 -5.83
C VAL A 467 -5.89 3.53 -6.33
N ILE A 468 -6.16 3.70 -7.64
CA ILE A 468 -6.64 4.98 -8.20
C ILE A 468 -7.97 5.40 -7.55
N SER A 469 -8.92 4.48 -7.34
CA SER A 469 -10.18 4.80 -6.67
C SER A 469 -9.96 5.25 -5.22
N GLY A 470 -9.04 4.61 -4.50
CA GLY A 470 -8.65 5.02 -3.15
C GLY A 470 -8.11 6.45 -3.11
N TRP A 471 -7.36 6.85 -4.13
CA TRP A 471 -6.83 8.21 -4.27
C TRP A 471 -7.91 9.29 -4.42
N PHE A 472 -8.94 9.01 -5.22
CA PHE A 472 -10.10 9.90 -5.32
C PHE A 472 -10.87 9.99 -4.00
N LEU A 473 -11.01 8.88 -3.29
CA LEU A 473 -11.64 8.87 -1.97
C LEU A 473 -10.85 9.73 -0.97
N THR A 474 -9.52 9.64 -0.96
CA THR A 474 -8.64 10.50 -0.13
C THR A 474 -8.91 11.97 -0.40
N ALA A 475 -8.95 12.39 -1.66
CA ALA A 475 -9.23 13.78 -2.03
C ALA A 475 -10.61 14.26 -1.52
N MET A 476 -11.65 13.43 -1.66
CA MET A 476 -12.98 13.76 -1.16
C MET A 476 -13.02 13.84 0.37
N CYS A 477 -12.39 12.89 1.07
CA CYS A 477 -12.30 12.90 2.52
C CYS A 477 -11.53 14.12 3.04
N ALA A 478 -10.40 14.46 2.42
CA ALA A 478 -9.57 15.62 2.75
C ALA A 478 -10.37 16.93 2.62
N PHE A 479 -11.06 17.11 1.49
CA PHE A 479 -11.93 18.26 1.25
C PHE A 479 -13.05 18.35 2.29
N SER A 480 -13.84 17.28 2.46
CA SER A 480 -15.00 17.30 3.35
C SER A 480 -14.61 17.43 4.82
N ALA A 481 -13.56 16.72 5.27
CA ALA A 481 -13.10 16.81 6.65
C ALA A 481 -12.57 18.21 6.97
N CYS A 482 -11.75 18.79 6.09
CA CYS A 482 -11.21 20.13 6.33
C CYS A 482 -12.30 21.20 6.29
N ALA A 483 -13.30 21.06 5.40
CA ALA A 483 -14.46 21.94 5.37
C ALA A 483 -15.25 21.89 6.69
N LEU A 484 -15.48 20.68 7.25
CA LEU A 484 -16.17 20.49 8.52
C LEU A 484 -15.37 21.05 9.71
N VAL A 485 -14.06 20.80 9.77
CA VAL A 485 -13.18 21.35 10.83
C VAL A 485 -13.16 22.87 10.76
N THR A 486 -13.05 23.44 9.56
CA THR A 486 -13.10 24.89 9.34
C THR A 486 -14.42 25.47 9.84
N TRP A 487 -15.55 24.88 9.43
CA TRP A 487 -16.87 25.31 9.90
C TRP A 487 -17.00 25.27 11.44
N ALA A 488 -16.56 24.17 12.07
CA ALA A 488 -16.60 24.04 13.52
C ALA A 488 -15.73 25.09 14.24
N LEU A 489 -14.59 25.48 13.66
CA LEU A 489 -13.70 26.51 14.20
C LEU A 489 -14.30 27.92 14.08
N PHE A 490 -15.00 28.23 13.00
CA PHE A 490 -15.71 29.49 12.84
C PHE A 490 -16.85 29.64 13.86
N GLU A 491 -17.64 28.59 14.07
CA GLU A 491 -18.75 28.60 15.05
C GLU A 491 -18.28 28.58 16.51
N GLY A 492 -17.27 27.76 16.81
CA GLY A 492 -16.84 27.49 18.18
C GLY A 492 -15.62 28.28 18.67
N GLY A 493 -14.98 29.05 17.79
CA GLY A 493 -13.86 29.93 18.09
C GLY A 493 -12.72 29.24 18.85
N SER A 494 -12.19 29.94 19.86
CA SER A 494 -11.02 29.51 20.64
C SER A 494 -11.22 28.19 21.39
N VAL A 495 -12.44 27.90 21.85
CA VAL A 495 -12.73 26.70 22.65
C VAL A 495 -12.60 25.46 21.77
N VAL A 496 -13.21 25.48 20.59
CA VAL A 496 -13.12 24.38 19.63
C VAL A 496 -11.68 24.23 19.10
N ALA A 497 -10.95 25.33 18.93
CA ALA A 497 -9.54 25.25 18.56
C ALA A 497 -8.71 24.46 19.58
N VAL A 498 -8.87 24.73 20.88
CA VAL A 498 -8.17 23.98 21.94
C VAL A 498 -8.59 22.51 21.98
N ILE A 499 -9.88 22.21 21.78
CA ILE A 499 -10.37 20.82 21.70
C ILE A 499 -9.68 20.09 20.55
N PHE A 500 -9.60 20.69 19.36
CA PHE A 500 -8.91 20.07 18.23
C PHE A 500 -7.41 19.90 18.46
N MET A 501 -6.73 20.84 19.13
CA MET A 501 -5.34 20.65 19.55
C MET A 501 -5.19 19.41 20.43
N LEU A 502 -6.07 19.25 21.43
CA LEU A 502 -6.07 18.10 22.33
C LEU A 502 -6.33 16.80 21.56
N VAL A 503 -7.32 16.78 20.66
CA VAL A 503 -7.63 15.60 19.83
C VAL A 503 -6.44 15.22 18.95
N ALA A 504 -5.80 16.19 18.29
CA ALA A 504 -4.62 15.95 17.47
C ALA A 504 -3.46 15.37 18.29
N VAL A 505 -3.17 15.94 19.46
CA VAL A 505 -2.12 15.44 20.37
C VAL A 505 -2.45 14.02 20.86
N VAL A 506 -3.68 13.76 21.30
CA VAL A 506 -4.09 12.43 21.78
C VAL A 506 -4.02 11.39 20.67
N SER A 507 -4.46 11.73 19.45
CA SER A 507 -4.38 10.83 18.29
C SER A 507 -2.92 10.48 17.99
N LEU A 508 -2.06 11.50 17.87
CA LEU A 508 -0.63 11.33 17.61
C LEU A 508 0.07 10.48 18.69
N VAL A 509 -0.21 10.73 19.96
CA VAL A 509 0.37 9.97 21.07
C VAL A 509 -0.12 8.52 21.04
N ARG A 510 -1.42 8.30 20.85
CA ARG A 510 -2.01 6.96 20.79
C ARG A 510 -1.43 6.15 19.62
N SER A 511 -1.38 6.72 18.43
CA SER A 511 -0.91 6.02 17.23
C SER A 511 0.58 5.69 17.30
N ASN A 512 1.41 6.64 17.77
CA ASN A 512 2.87 6.46 17.74
C ASN A 512 3.44 5.73 18.97
N PHE A 513 2.82 5.84 20.15
CA PHE A 513 3.34 5.23 21.39
C PHE A 513 2.51 4.05 21.91
N PHE A 514 1.20 4.05 21.69
CA PHE A 514 0.28 3.01 22.19
C PHE A 514 -0.32 2.13 21.09
N GLY A 515 0.13 2.32 19.84
CA GLY A 515 -0.26 1.47 18.73
C GLY A 515 0.06 0.02 19.09
N LYS A 516 -0.97 -0.83 19.15
CA LYS A 516 -0.77 -2.27 19.28
C LYS A 516 0.25 -2.66 18.22
N LYS A 517 1.37 -3.26 18.63
CA LYS A 517 2.15 -4.07 17.70
C LYS A 517 1.12 -4.99 17.07
N LYS A 518 0.80 -4.76 15.80
CA LYS A 518 0.17 -5.79 14.99
C LYS A 518 1.20 -6.90 15.09
N GLU A 519 0.93 -7.88 15.97
CA GLU A 519 1.70 -9.12 15.99
C GLU A 519 1.80 -9.49 14.53
N GLU A 520 3.04 -9.65 14.06
CA GLU A 520 3.31 -10.15 12.73
C GLU A 520 2.38 -11.35 12.59
N SER A 521 1.33 -11.20 11.76
CA SER A 521 0.34 -12.24 11.60
C SER A 521 1.13 -13.50 11.29
N SER A 522 0.79 -14.64 11.90
CA SER A 522 1.50 -15.92 11.77
C SER A 522 2.02 -16.18 10.34
N PHE A 523 1.32 -15.69 9.31
CA PHE A 523 1.77 -15.50 7.93
C PHE A 523 3.23 -15.05 7.68
N ASP A 524 3.75 -14.03 8.36
CA ASP A 524 5.10 -13.50 8.13
C ASP A 524 6.19 -14.46 8.64
N ILE A 525 5.88 -15.24 9.68
CA ILE A 525 6.78 -16.25 10.28
C ILE A 525 6.96 -17.44 9.31
N VAL A 526 5.96 -17.76 8.48
CA VAL A 526 5.97 -18.88 7.53
C VAL A 526 6.77 -18.55 6.26
N ALA A 527 6.95 -17.27 5.95
CA ALA A 527 7.50 -16.88 4.66
C ALA A 527 8.97 -17.31 4.50
N ASP A 528 9.72 -17.52 5.58
CA ASP A 528 11.15 -17.77 5.55
C ASP A 528 11.64 -19.19 5.88
N ASN A 529 10.87 -20.00 6.60
CA ASN A 529 11.29 -21.34 7.03
C ASN A 529 10.54 -22.46 6.29
N THR A 530 11.24 -23.22 5.44
CA THR A 530 10.68 -24.29 4.59
C THR A 530 10.97 -25.70 5.10
N ASP A 531 11.60 -25.83 6.26
CA ASP A 531 11.94 -27.12 6.85
C ASP A 531 10.73 -27.78 7.53
N LYS A 532 10.75 -29.11 7.62
CA LYS A 532 9.71 -29.92 8.25
C LYS A 532 9.37 -29.55 9.70
N ASP A 533 10.32 -29.10 10.52
CA ASP A 533 10.08 -28.78 11.92
C ASP A 533 9.29 -27.47 12.03
N SER A 534 9.64 -26.47 11.23
CA SER A 534 8.90 -25.22 11.08
C SER A 534 7.49 -25.46 10.51
N ILE A 535 7.36 -26.30 9.49
CA ILE A 535 6.06 -26.68 8.91
C ILE A 535 5.18 -27.37 9.96
N ARG A 536 5.73 -28.32 10.72
CA ARG A 536 5.01 -29.03 11.80
C ARG A 536 4.53 -28.08 12.88
N ALA A 537 5.40 -27.19 13.38
CA ALA A 537 5.04 -26.23 14.42
C ALA A 537 3.91 -25.29 13.99
N ASN A 538 3.96 -24.84 12.73
CA ASN A 538 2.92 -24.00 12.15
C ASN A 538 1.58 -24.73 11.99
N ILE A 539 1.59 -25.98 11.52
CA ILE A 539 0.39 -26.81 11.43
C ILE A 539 -0.27 -26.92 12.79
N GLY A 540 0.46 -27.31 13.83
CA GLY A 540 -0.10 -27.48 15.18
C GLY A 540 -0.75 -26.19 15.71
N ALA A 541 -0.05 -25.05 15.61
CA ALA A 541 -0.61 -23.78 16.07
C ALA A 541 -1.86 -23.34 15.26
N SER A 542 -1.82 -23.49 13.94
CA SER A 542 -2.89 -23.00 13.05
C SER A 542 -4.13 -23.89 13.04
N VAL A 543 -3.95 -25.22 13.13
CA VAL A 543 -5.06 -26.19 13.09
C VAL A 543 -5.93 -26.04 14.34
N ASP A 544 -5.31 -25.96 15.52
CA ASP A 544 -6.04 -25.81 16.77
C ASP A 544 -6.86 -24.52 16.82
N GLU A 545 -6.24 -23.39 16.48
CA GLU A 545 -6.92 -22.10 16.42
C GLU A 545 -8.08 -22.11 15.41
N SER A 546 -7.88 -22.74 14.25
CA SER A 546 -8.91 -22.85 13.20
C SER A 546 -10.10 -23.71 13.65
N ILE A 547 -9.85 -24.83 14.33
CA ILE A 547 -10.89 -25.70 14.91
C ILE A 547 -11.69 -24.92 15.96
N ASP A 548 -11.00 -24.27 16.91
CA ASP A 548 -11.67 -23.51 17.99
C ASP A 548 -12.52 -22.39 17.42
N THR A 549 -11.98 -21.65 16.46
CA THR A 549 -12.70 -20.56 15.82
C THR A 549 -13.92 -21.07 15.05
N ALA A 550 -13.80 -22.17 14.30
CA ALA A 550 -14.92 -22.74 13.55
C ALA A 550 -16.05 -23.24 14.48
N VAL A 551 -15.71 -23.97 15.56
CA VAL A 551 -16.69 -24.46 16.54
C VAL A 551 -17.33 -23.29 17.29
N ARG A 552 -16.53 -22.31 17.73
CA ARG A 552 -17.01 -21.10 18.40
C ARG A 552 -17.98 -20.32 17.53
N LEU A 553 -17.61 -20.03 16.28
CA LEU A 553 -18.46 -19.28 15.34
C LEU A 553 -19.74 -20.02 14.98
N MET A 554 -19.68 -21.35 14.82
CA MET A 554 -20.88 -22.14 14.58
C MET A 554 -21.82 -22.13 15.79
N ARG A 555 -21.29 -22.24 17.01
CA ARG A 555 -22.09 -22.14 18.24
C ARG A 555 -22.69 -20.74 18.41
N GLU A 556 -21.85 -19.70 18.44
CA GLU A 556 -22.30 -18.32 18.61
C GLU A 556 -23.31 -17.94 17.52
N GLY A 557 -23.02 -18.30 16.26
CA GLY A 557 -23.90 -18.04 15.12
C GLY A 557 -25.24 -18.76 15.21
N LEU A 558 -25.26 -20.05 15.56
CA LEU A 558 -26.50 -20.81 15.71
C LEU A 558 -27.31 -20.35 16.94
N THR A 559 -26.65 -20.03 18.06
CA THR A 559 -27.34 -19.45 19.23
C THR A 559 -27.93 -18.08 18.91
N ALA A 560 -27.19 -17.22 18.21
CA ALA A 560 -27.69 -15.92 17.75
C ALA A 560 -28.84 -16.08 16.74
N PHE A 561 -28.76 -17.08 15.84
CA PHE A 561 -29.84 -17.41 14.92
C PHE A 561 -31.12 -17.84 15.66
N GLN A 562 -31.01 -18.71 16.66
CA GLN A 562 -32.17 -19.15 17.46
C GLN A 562 -32.74 -18.03 18.34
N ALA A 563 -31.92 -17.07 18.75
CA ALA A 563 -32.32 -15.89 19.52
C ALA A 563 -32.73 -14.68 18.65
N GLU A 564 -32.69 -14.81 17.32
CA GLU A 564 -32.94 -13.73 16.36
C GLU A 564 -32.03 -12.48 16.54
N ASP A 565 -30.82 -12.65 17.08
CA ASP A 565 -29.86 -11.56 17.28
C ASP A 565 -29.06 -11.27 16.00
N GLU A 566 -29.60 -10.36 15.18
CA GLU A 566 -28.99 -9.94 13.92
C GLU A 566 -27.59 -9.35 14.09
N LYS A 567 -27.33 -8.65 15.21
CA LYS A 567 -26.04 -7.97 15.44
C LYS A 567 -24.93 -9.00 15.68
N VAL A 568 -25.17 -9.97 16.55
CA VAL A 568 -24.22 -11.05 16.82
C VAL A 568 -24.06 -11.95 15.61
N LEU A 569 -25.14 -12.24 14.88
CA LEU A 569 -25.09 -13.08 13.69
C LEU A 569 -24.27 -12.42 12.56
N ASN A 570 -24.44 -11.10 12.33
CA ASN A 570 -23.61 -10.36 11.38
C ASN A 570 -22.14 -10.28 11.80
N ARG A 571 -21.86 -10.18 13.11
CA ARG A 571 -20.48 -10.27 13.63
C ARG A 571 -19.87 -11.64 13.31
N CYS A 572 -20.58 -12.73 13.61
CA CYS A 572 -20.13 -14.10 13.34
C CYS A 572 -19.89 -14.33 11.83
N LYS A 573 -20.80 -13.82 10.97
CA LYS A 573 -20.64 -13.85 9.51
C LYS A 573 -19.34 -13.18 9.07
N ASN A 574 -19.05 -11.98 9.58
CA ASN A 574 -17.84 -11.24 9.22
C ASN A 574 -16.57 -11.92 9.76
N GLU A 575 -16.61 -12.45 10.98
CA GLU A 575 -15.50 -13.25 11.53
C GLU A 575 -15.25 -14.53 10.70
N ALA A 576 -16.29 -15.19 10.20
CA ALA A 576 -16.15 -16.35 9.31
C ALA A 576 -15.56 -15.98 7.94
N VAL A 577 -15.85 -14.77 7.42
CA VAL A 577 -15.18 -14.24 6.22
C VAL A 577 -13.68 -14.08 6.49
N ASN A 578 -13.32 -13.48 7.61
CA ASN A 578 -11.91 -13.29 7.99
C ASN A 578 -11.17 -14.62 8.15
N LEU A 579 -11.78 -15.60 8.84
CA LEU A 579 -11.22 -16.95 8.98
C LEU A 579 -10.95 -17.61 7.62
N PHE A 580 -11.89 -17.49 6.67
CA PHE A 580 -11.71 -18.02 5.32
C PHE A 580 -10.55 -17.33 4.58
N GLU A 581 -10.41 -16.01 4.73
CA GLU A 581 -9.32 -15.24 4.12
C GLU A 581 -7.96 -15.62 4.72
N ASP A 582 -7.89 -15.76 6.04
CA ASP A 582 -6.66 -16.11 6.76
C ASP A 582 -6.20 -17.53 6.40
N ILE A 583 -7.10 -18.52 6.42
CA ILE A 583 -6.78 -19.89 6.00
C ILE A 583 -6.42 -19.93 4.50
N SER A 584 -7.12 -19.19 3.65
CA SER A 584 -6.79 -19.10 2.22
C SER A 584 -5.39 -18.50 2.00
N ARG A 585 -5.02 -17.51 2.81
CA ARG A 585 -3.70 -16.88 2.81
C ARG A 585 -2.63 -17.88 3.25
N SER A 586 -2.83 -18.61 4.34
CA SER A 586 -1.90 -19.64 4.81
C SER A 586 -1.75 -20.78 3.80
N ARG A 587 -2.83 -21.27 3.20
CA ARG A 587 -2.78 -22.26 2.11
C ARG A 587 -1.90 -21.78 0.95
N GLY A 588 -1.93 -20.47 0.63
CA GLY A 588 -1.11 -19.86 -0.41
C GLY A 588 0.39 -20.00 -0.18
N SER A 589 0.84 -20.08 1.08
CA SER A 589 2.25 -20.28 1.43
C SER A 589 2.82 -21.57 0.86
N TYR A 590 2.00 -22.59 0.58
CA TYR A 590 2.42 -23.82 -0.12
C TYR A 590 3.18 -23.53 -1.42
N TYR A 591 2.65 -22.65 -2.27
CA TYR A 591 3.27 -22.32 -3.54
C TYR A 591 4.61 -21.59 -3.35
N ARG A 592 4.72 -20.78 -2.30
CA ARG A 592 5.98 -20.11 -1.92
C ARG A 592 7.03 -21.12 -1.45
N MET A 593 6.62 -22.11 -0.66
CA MET A 593 7.50 -23.21 -0.20
C MET A 593 7.95 -24.12 -1.35
N ALA A 594 7.10 -24.32 -2.37
CA ALA A 594 7.45 -25.09 -3.56
C ALA A 594 8.47 -24.37 -4.46
N LEU A 595 8.33 -23.05 -4.63
CA LEU A 595 9.21 -22.24 -5.47
C LEU A 595 10.64 -22.11 -4.91
N ARG A 596 10.80 -22.12 -3.59
CA ARG A 596 12.14 -22.08 -2.97
C ARG A 596 12.97 -23.34 -3.27
N GLY A 597 12.32 -24.50 -3.43
CA GLY A 597 12.98 -25.76 -3.72
C GLY A 597 13.95 -26.22 -2.60
N GLY A 598 14.57 -27.40 -2.77
CA GLY A 598 15.50 -27.98 -1.79
C GLY A 598 14.82 -28.71 -0.63
N GLY A 599 15.62 -29.34 0.24
CA GLY A 599 15.15 -30.17 1.38
C GLY A 599 15.28 -31.68 1.13
N ASP A 600 15.16 -32.45 2.21
CA ASP A 600 15.10 -33.92 2.14
C ASP A 600 13.69 -34.42 1.73
N ASP A 601 13.52 -35.73 1.52
CA ASP A 601 12.22 -36.29 1.13
C ASP A 601 11.12 -35.98 2.16
N LEU A 602 11.49 -35.83 3.44
CA LEU A 602 10.55 -35.51 4.51
C LEU A 602 10.12 -34.03 4.48
N ASP A 603 10.99 -33.11 4.04
CA ASP A 603 10.60 -31.72 3.77
C ASP A 603 9.61 -31.62 2.60
N ASN A 604 9.74 -32.48 1.57
CA ASN A 604 8.75 -32.58 0.49
C ASN A 604 7.40 -33.13 0.99
N GLU A 605 7.43 -34.18 1.79
CA GLU A 605 6.26 -34.78 2.40
C GLU A 605 5.53 -33.79 3.34
N ALA A 606 6.28 -33.07 4.18
CA ALA A 606 5.74 -32.03 5.04
C ALA A 606 5.01 -30.92 4.26
N ARG A 607 5.58 -30.47 3.14
CA ARG A 607 4.92 -29.49 2.24
C ARG A 607 3.64 -30.04 1.62
N HIS A 608 3.62 -31.31 1.23
CA HIS A 608 2.42 -31.95 0.70
C HIS A 608 1.31 -32.07 1.76
N ILE A 609 1.68 -32.50 2.98
CA ILE A 609 0.77 -32.58 4.13
C ILE A 609 0.20 -31.20 4.47
N TYR A 610 1.05 -30.17 4.51
CA TYR A 610 0.65 -28.78 4.73
C TYR A 610 -0.46 -28.34 3.76
N TYR A 611 -0.26 -28.57 2.45
CA TYR A 611 -1.28 -28.20 1.46
C TYR A 611 -2.61 -28.90 1.72
N ARG A 612 -2.58 -30.20 2.00
CA ARG A 612 -3.80 -30.98 2.23
C ARG A 612 -4.56 -30.52 3.47
N ILE A 613 -3.86 -30.24 4.56
CA ILE A 613 -4.44 -29.72 5.81
C ILE A 613 -5.11 -28.36 5.55
N PHE A 614 -4.36 -27.40 5.01
CA PHE A 614 -4.89 -26.04 4.77
C PHE A 614 -5.97 -26.00 3.69
N ASN A 615 -5.95 -26.91 2.71
CA ASN A 615 -7.05 -27.05 1.77
C ASN A 615 -8.32 -27.60 2.44
N GLY A 616 -8.20 -28.61 3.32
CA GLY A 616 -9.30 -29.11 4.11
C GLY A 616 -9.94 -28.01 4.98
N MET A 617 -9.11 -27.25 5.71
CA MET A 617 -9.58 -26.13 6.52
C MET A 617 -10.23 -25.02 5.69
N LYS A 618 -9.68 -24.72 4.50
CA LYS A 618 -10.24 -23.69 3.62
C LYS A 618 -11.65 -24.04 3.19
N GLU A 619 -11.85 -25.26 2.70
CA GLU A 619 -13.18 -25.68 2.25
C GLU A 619 -14.20 -25.68 3.40
N LEU A 620 -13.79 -26.08 4.61
CA LEU A 620 -14.66 -25.98 5.78
C LEU A 620 -15.02 -24.54 6.13
N SER A 621 -14.03 -23.63 6.15
CA SER A 621 -14.27 -22.21 6.41
C SER A 621 -15.17 -21.56 5.35
N HIS A 622 -15.11 -22.04 4.11
CA HIS A 622 -16.02 -21.62 3.05
C HIS A 622 -17.46 -22.02 3.36
N GLU A 623 -17.68 -23.25 3.80
CA GLU A 623 -18.99 -23.77 4.20
C GLU A 623 -19.53 -23.01 5.44
N LEU A 624 -18.69 -22.75 6.45
CA LEU A 624 -19.05 -21.95 7.63
C LEU A 624 -19.53 -20.55 7.24
N ARG A 625 -18.75 -19.85 6.41
CA ARG A 625 -19.10 -18.53 5.88
C ARG A 625 -20.42 -18.56 5.12
N SER A 626 -20.64 -19.60 4.32
CA SER A 626 -21.88 -19.77 3.55
C SER A 626 -23.08 -19.93 4.48
N VAL A 627 -23.01 -20.88 5.43
CA VAL A 627 -24.09 -21.15 6.40
C VAL A 627 -24.43 -19.90 7.20
N LEU A 628 -23.44 -19.23 7.81
CA LEU A 628 -23.70 -18.03 8.60
C LEU A 628 -24.21 -16.86 7.76
N GLY A 629 -23.78 -16.76 6.50
CA GLY A 629 -24.32 -15.79 5.54
C GLY A 629 -25.79 -16.02 5.21
N MET A 630 -26.17 -17.29 4.98
CA MET A 630 -27.57 -17.66 4.76
C MET A 630 -28.42 -17.44 6.01
N SER A 631 -27.91 -17.79 7.20
CA SER A 631 -28.57 -17.54 8.48
C SER A 631 -28.82 -16.04 8.71
N ALA A 632 -27.83 -15.19 8.46
CA ALA A 632 -27.97 -13.74 8.58
C ALA A 632 -29.04 -13.19 7.64
N ASN A 633 -29.04 -13.64 6.38
CA ASN A 633 -30.05 -13.26 5.39
C ASN A 633 -31.46 -13.76 5.77
N HIS A 634 -31.56 -14.95 6.37
CA HIS A 634 -32.83 -15.54 6.81
C HIS A 634 -33.49 -14.69 7.90
N ILE A 635 -32.72 -14.28 8.92
CA ILE A 635 -33.19 -13.40 9.99
C ILE A 635 -33.46 -11.98 9.48
N ALA A 636 -32.61 -11.42 8.62
CA ALA A 636 -32.83 -10.11 8.01
C ALA A 636 -34.14 -10.06 7.21
N ASN A 637 -34.54 -11.18 6.59
CA ASN A 637 -35.81 -11.33 5.88
C ASN A 637 -37.00 -11.70 6.79
N ARG A 638 -36.85 -11.62 8.12
CA ARG A 638 -37.89 -11.92 9.12
C ARG A 638 -38.44 -13.34 9.06
N HIS A 639 -37.65 -14.30 8.57
CA HIS A 639 -38.02 -15.71 8.63
C HIS A 639 -37.74 -16.28 10.02
N ARG A 640 -38.66 -17.12 10.51
CA ARG A 640 -38.56 -17.73 11.85
C ARG A 640 -37.38 -18.71 11.99
N PRO A 641 -36.76 -18.80 13.18
CA PRO A 641 -35.85 -19.90 13.54
C PRO A 641 -36.55 -21.26 13.73
N TYR A 642 -35.80 -22.28 14.14
CA TYR A 642 -36.31 -23.64 14.33
C TYR A 642 -36.69 -23.90 15.79
N SER A 643 -37.91 -24.36 16.03
CA SER A 643 -38.43 -24.65 17.37
C SER A 643 -38.58 -26.14 17.64
N GLY A 644 -38.86 -26.51 18.90
CA GLY A 644 -39.10 -27.89 19.31
C GLY A 644 -37.94 -28.83 18.95
N ALA A 645 -38.29 -30.00 18.44
CA ALA A 645 -37.33 -31.06 18.12
C ALA A 645 -36.27 -30.63 17.10
N LEU A 646 -36.62 -29.79 16.12
CA LEU A 646 -35.65 -29.30 15.14
C LEU A 646 -34.61 -28.37 15.77
N GLY A 647 -35.04 -27.54 16.72
CA GLY A 647 -34.14 -26.70 17.51
C GLY A 647 -33.22 -27.52 18.42
N ASP A 648 -33.78 -28.50 19.13
CA ASP A 648 -33.02 -29.42 20.00
C ASP A 648 -32.00 -30.23 19.20
N ASN A 649 -32.35 -30.66 17.99
CA ASN A 649 -31.45 -31.37 17.09
C ASN A 649 -30.25 -30.53 16.65
N LEU A 650 -30.44 -29.23 16.41
CA LEU A 650 -29.33 -28.32 16.10
C LEU A 650 -28.43 -28.09 17.34
N ALA A 651 -29.00 -28.08 18.55
CA ALA A 651 -28.21 -28.06 19.78
C ALA A 651 -27.41 -29.36 19.98
N GLN A 652 -28.00 -30.51 19.68
CA GLN A 652 -27.28 -31.79 19.68
C GLN A 652 -26.15 -31.84 18.65
N MET A 653 -26.36 -31.25 17.46
CA MET A 653 -25.33 -31.11 16.43
C MET A 653 -24.14 -30.31 16.96
N LEU A 654 -24.36 -29.21 17.69
CA LEU A 654 -23.26 -28.44 18.30
C LEU A 654 -22.43 -29.31 19.26
N GLY A 655 -23.09 -30.10 20.12
CA GLY A 655 -22.39 -31.02 21.02
C GLY A 655 -21.54 -32.05 20.27
N ILE A 656 -22.02 -32.56 19.14
CA ILE A 656 -21.25 -33.47 18.27
C ILE A 656 -19.95 -32.79 17.78
N LEU A 657 -20.02 -31.52 17.38
CA LEU A 657 -18.85 -30.78 16.87
C LEU A 657 -17.81 -30.52 17.96
N GLU A 658 -18.26 -30.15 19.15
CA GLU A 658 -17.37 -29.93 20.31
C GLU A 658 -16.66 -31.21 20.73
N ASP A 659 -17.40 -32.31 20.83
CA ASP A 659 -16.84 -33.61 21.18
C ASP A 659 -15.85 -34.08 20.12
N ALA A 660 -16.19 -33.89 18.84
CA ALA A 660 -15.33 -34.27 17.74
C ALA A 660 -14.04 -33.44 17.71
N ALA A 661 -14.12 -32.12 17.94
CA ALA A 661 -12.94 -31.26 18.04
C ALA A 661 -11.95 -31.80 19.10
N ARG A 662 -12.46 -32.17 20.29
CA ARG A 662 -11.64 -32.77 21.35
C ARG A 662 -11.00 -34.10 20.93
N HIS A 663 -11.77 -35.01 20.33
CA HIS A 663 -11.26 -36.31 19.89
C HIS A 663 -10.21 -36.20 18.78
N PHE A 664 -10.41 -35.28 17.83
CA PHE A 664 -9.46 -35.05 16.74
C PHE A 664 -8.11 -34.51 17.25
N ARG A 665 -8.14 -33.60 18.22
CA ARG A 665 -6.92 -33.11 18.89
C ARG A 665 -6.19 -34.19 19.67
N ALA A 666 -6.92 -34.97 20.46
CA ALA A 666 -6.34 -36.09 21.20
C ALA A 666 -5.63 -37.08 20.25
N TYR A 667 -6.28 -37.39 19.13
CA TYR A 667 -5.67 -38.24 18.10
C TYR A 667 -4.40 -37.64 17.49
N ALA A 668 -4.43 -36.35 17.12
CA ALA A 668 -3.28 -35.65 16.54
C ALA A 668 -2.08 -35.57 17.51
N ALA A 669 -2.35 -35.49 18.82
CA ALA A 669 -1.36 -35.53 19.89
C ALA A 669 -0.72 -36.93 20.10
N GLY A 670 -1.37 -37.99 19.59
CA GLY A 670 -0.87 -39.37 19.59
C GLY A 670 -1.76 -40.38 20.32
N GLU A 671 -2.94 -39.98 20.79
CA GLU A 671 -3.87 -40.87 21.49
C GLU A 671 -4.69 -41.73 20.52
N GLY A 672 -5.04 -42.94 20.94
CA GLY A 672 -5.90 -43.86 20.19
C GLY A 672 -5.32 -44.39 18.87
N SER A 673 -6.10 -45.24 18.20
CA SER A 673 -5.75 -45.88 16.92
C SER A 673 -6.48 -45.26 15.72
N ARG A 674 -5.95 -45.44 14.51
CA ARG A 674 -6.61 -44.99 13.27
C ARG A 674 -8.00 -45.62 13.09
N ALA A 675 -8.18 -46.86 13.56
CA ALA A 675 -9.46 -47.55 13.52
C ALA A 675 -10.48 -46.90 14.48
N GLU A 676 -10.05 -46.52 15.69
CA GLU A 676 -10.89 -45.79 16.65
C GLU A 676 -11.33 -44.43 16.12
N LEU A 677 -10.42 -43.66 15.50
CA LEU A 677 -10.75 -42.38 14.89
C LEU A 677 -11.80 -42.53 13.78
N SER A 678 -11.62 -43.51 12.89
CA SER A 678 -12.58 -43.79 11.81
C SER A 678 -13.95 -44.19 12.36
N ALA A 679 -13.98 -45.11 13.33
CA ALA A 679 -15.21 -45.56 13.97
C ALA A 679 -15.94 -44.40 14.67
N TYR A 680 -15.20 -43.48 15.29
CA TYR A 680 -15.75 -42.28 15.91
C TYR A 680 -16.36 -41.33 14.86
N ALA A 681 -15.65 -41.07 13.76
CA ALA A 681 -16.15 -40.24 12.67
C ALA A 681 -17.43 -40.81 12.03
N ASP A 682 -17.49 -42.14 11.84
CA ASP A 682 -18.67 -42.85 11.36
C ASP A 682 -19.84 -42.74 12.34
N HIS A 683 -19.57 -42.85 13.64
CA HIS A 683 -20.56 -42.67 14.69
C HIS A 683 -21.15 -41.24 14.69
N CYS A 684 -20.30 -40.21 14.58
CA CYS A 684 -20.76 -38.82 14.44
C CYS A 684 -21.60 -38.61 13.18
N SER A 685 -21.16 -39.15 12.04
CA SER A 685 -21.89 -39.07 10.77
C SER A 685 -23.24 -39.77 10.81
N SER A 686 -23.34 -40.90 11.52
CA SER A 686 -24.60 -41.61 11.77
C SER A 686 -25.56 -40.78 12.61
N ARG A 687 -25.08 -40.12 13.67
CA ARG A 687 -25.89 -39.20 14.49
C ARG A 687 -26.43 -38.02 13.66
N ILE A 688 -25.60 -37.39 12.82
CA ILE A 688 -26.03 -36.30 11.93
C ILE A 688 -27.07 -36.81 10.91
N SER A 689 -26.91 -38.04 10.43
CA SER A 689 -27.87 -38.65 9.50
C SER A 689 -29.23 -38.91 10.15
N LYS A 690 -29.27 -39.31 11.43
CA LYS A 690 -30.52 -39.40 12.20
C LYS A 690 -31.22 -38.05 12.31
N ILE A 691 -30.48 -36.97 12.58
CA ILE A 691 -31.02 -35.60 12.62
C ILE A 691 -31.63 -35.22 11.25
N GLN A 692 -30.97 -35.56 10.14
CA GLN A 692 -31.53 -35.30 8.81
C GLN A 692 -32.81 -36.10 8.52
N ILE A 693 -32.87 -37.37 8.96
CA ILE A 693 -34.08 -38.19 8.80
C ILE A 693 -35.23 -37.58 9.59
N GLU A 694 -34.97 -37.10 10.80
CA GLU A 694 -35.98 -36.42 11.61
C GLU A 694 -36.46 -35.10 10.98
N LEU A 695 -35.56 -34.34 10.34
CA LEU A 695 -35.97 -33.20 9.51
C LEU A 695 -36.98 -33.63 8.43
N LEU A 696 -36.67 -34.67 7.65
CA LEU A 696 -37.54 -35.14 6.57
C LEU A 696 -38.93 -35.56 7.07
N GLN A 697 -38.98 -36.18 8.25
CA GLN A 697 -40.23 -36.60 8.89
C GLN A 697 -41.07 -35.41 9.39
N ARG A 698 -40.44 -34.25 9.62
CA ARG A 698 -41.07 -33.08 10.24
C ARG A 698 -41.33 -31.90 9.30
N ILE A 699 -40.81 -31.91 8.07
CA ILE A 699 -40.97 -30.81 7.09
C ILE A 699 -42.45 -30.41 6.92
N ASP A 700 -43.33 -31.39 6.72
CA ASP A 700 -44.76 -31.16 6.52
C ASP A 700 -45.46 -30.72 7.81
N THR A 701 -45.20 -31.45 8.91
CA THR A 701 -45.84 -31.18 10.21
C THR A 701 -45.45 -29.83 10.82
N GLU A 702 -44.23 -29.35 10.56
CA GLU A 702 -43.75 -28.05 11.04
C GLU A 702 -43.95 -26.92 10.03
N GLY A 703 -44.45 -27.22 8.82
CA GLY A 703 -44.70 -26.24 7.76
C GLY A 703 -43.43 -25.50 7.34
N LEU A 704 -42.32 -26.22 7.14
CA LEU A 704 -41.07 -25.62 6.70
C LEU A 704 -41.13 -25.28 5.20
N SER A 705 -40.70 -24.06 4.85
CA SER A 705 -40.51 -23.71 3.45
C SER A 705 -39.26 -24.41 2.88
N MET A 706 -39.21 -24.57 1.56
CA MET A 706 -38.03 -25.14 0.88
C MET A 706 -36.73 -24.41 1.26
N ARG A 707 -36.76 -23.07 1.39
CA ARG A 707 -35.59 -22.27 1.81
C ARG A 707 -35.20 -22.55 3.26
N SER A 708 -36.17 -22.73 4.16
CA SER A 708 -35.92 -23.04 5.57
C SER A 708 -35.36 -24.46 5.73
N SER A 709 -35.89 -25.43 4.98
CA SER A 709 -35.34 -26.79 4.94
C SER A 709 -33.93 -26.81 4.37
N ASP A 710 -33.66 -26.04 3.31
CA ASP A 710 -32.33 -25.95 2.70
C ASP A 710 -31.30 -25.35 3.68
N LEU A 711 -31.65 -24.28 4.39
CA LEU A 711 -30.78 -23.73 5.45
C LEU A 711 -30.47 -24.77 6.54
N TYR A 712 -31.45 -25.55 6.97
CA TYR A 712 -31.26 -26.60 7.97
C TYR A 712 -30.29 -27.67 7.45
N LEU A 713 -30.47 -28.11 6.20
CA LEU A 713 -29.57 -29.05 5.55
C LEU A 713 -28.15 -28.52 5.43
N ASN A 714 -27.97 -27.21 5.19
CA ASN A 714 -26.66 -26.59 5.13
C ASN A 714 -25.94 -26.59 6.50
N TYR A 715 -26.66 -26.45 7.62
CA TYR A 715 -26.06 -26.67 8.96
C TYR A 715 -25.55 -28.12 9.12
N LEU A 716 -26.37 -29.11 8.74
CA LEU A 716 -25.97 -30.52 8.80
C LEU A 716 -24.83 -30.84 7.84
N GLN A 717 -24.79 -30.20 6.66
CA GLN A 717 -23.73 -30.35 5.69
C GLN A 717 -22.40 -29.81 6.24
N PHE A 718 -22.41 -28.62 6.84
CA PHE A 718 -21.24 -28.10 7.55
C PHE A 718 -20.78 -29.08 8.63
N ALA A 719 -21.70 -29.63 9.44
CA ALA A 719 -21.33 -30.57 10.48
C ALA A 719 -20.66 -31.84 9.93
N ARG A 720 -21.17 -32.41 8.82
CA ARG A 720 -20.53 -33.55 8.15
C ARG A 720 -19.16 -33.19 7.58
N ALA A 721 -19.05 -32.03 6.94
CA ALA A 721 -17.79 -31.56 6.40
C ALA A 721 -16.76 -31.33 7.51
N PHE A 722 -17.18 -30.80 8.66
CA PHE A 722 -16.34 -30.65 9.84
C PHE A 722 -15.78 -32.02 10.27
N ILE A 723 -16.64 -33.02 10.48
CA ILE A 723 -16.23 -34.37 10.89
C ILE A 723 -15.26 -34.98 9.87
N ASN A 724 -15.63 -35.00 8.59
CA ASN A 724 -14.84 -35.65 7.55
C ASN A 724 -13.49 -34.96 7.31
N ARG A 725 -13.49 -33.61 7.23
CA ARG A 725 -12.28 -32.85 6.92
C ARG A 725 -11.32 -32.83 8.10
N PHE A 726 -11.80 -32.65 9.34
CA PHE A 726 -10.91 -32.66 10.50
C PHE A 726 -10.42 -34.05 10.88
N THR A 727 -11.16 -35.12 10.56
CA THR A 727 -10.61 -36.49 10.62
C THR A 727 -9.38 -36.62 9.73
N ILE A 728 -9.45 -36.12 8.47
CA ILE A 728 -8.31 -36.14 7.55
C ILE A 728 -7.18 -35.24 8.05
N VAL A 729 -7.49 -34.06 8.59
CA VAL A 729 -6.46 -33.15 9.16
C VAL A 729 -5.73 -33.82 10.32
N ALA A 730 -6.45 -34.41 11.27
CA ALA A 730 -5.85 -35.10 12.42
C ALA A 730 -4.98 -36.29 12.01
N LEU A 731 -5.41 -37.05 11.00
CA LEU A 731 -4.59 -38.12 10.39
C LEU A 731 -3.27 -37.58 9.83
N LEU A 732 -3.36 -36.55 8.99
CA LEU A 732 -2.20 -35.97 8.33
C LEU A 732 -1.23 -35.30 9.32
N GLU A 733 -1.77 -34.65 10.34
CA GLU A 733 -0.97 -34.04 11.41
C GLU A 733 -0.22 -35.10 12.21
N ARG A 734 -0.88 -36.19 12.60
CA ARG A 734 -0.23 -37.32 13.30
C ARG A 734 0.83 -37.98 12.44
N ASP A 735 0.53 -38.24 11.16
CA ASP A 735 1.47 -38.85 10.22
C ASP A 735 2.77 -38.01 10.11
N LEU A 736 2.63 -36.68 10.03
CA LEU A 736 3.77 -35.75 10.02
C LEU A 736 4.53 -35.77 11.36
N ASN A 737 3.82 -35.74 12.48
CA ASN A 737 4.42 -35.78 13.82
C ASN A 737 5.27 -37.05 14.00
N ASP A 738 4.73 -38.21 13.61
CA ASP A 738 5.40 -39.50 13.72
C ASP A 738 6.55 -39.65 12.72
N ALA A 739 6.43 -39.09 11.51
CA ALA A 739 7.52 -39.04 10.54
C ALA A 739 8.70 -38.19 11.03
N CYS A 740 8.43 -36.99 11.58
CA CYS A 740 9.46 -36.13 12.15
C CYS A 740 10.12 -36.76 13.39
N ARG A 741 9.36 -37.40 14.28
CA ARG A 741 9.91 -38.15 15.44
C ARG A 741 10.84 -39.29 15.00
N ARG A 742 10.44 -40.08 14.00
CA ARG A 742 11.28 -41.16 13.44
C ARG A 742 12.55 -40.62 12.80
N ASN A 743 12.48 -39.47 12.14
CA ASN A 743 13.65 -38.82 11.54
C ASN A 743 14.65 -38.34 12.61
N ALA A 744 14.16 -37.71 13.69
CA ALA A 744 14.99 -37.28 14.82
C ALA A 744 15.69 -38.47 15.50
N ALA A 745 14.97 -39.55 15.79
CA ALA A 745 15.53 -40.75 16.41
C ALA A 745 16.58 -41.45 15.53
N ARG A 746 16.45 -41.40 14.21
CA ARG A 746 17.48 -41.91 13.29
C ARG A 746 18.75 -41.06 13.34
N ARG A 747 18.60 -39.72 13.33
CA ARG A 747 19.75 -38.81 13.42
C ARG A 747 20.52 -38.96 14.72
N GLU A 748 19.82 -39.14 15.86
CA GLU A 748 20.46 -39.41 17.16
C GLU A 748 21.22 -40.73 17.20
N LYS A 749 20.69 -41.78 16.55
CA LYS A 749 21.41 -43.05 16.39
C LYS A 749 22.65 -42.87 15.53
N ASP A 750 22.55 -42.18 14.40
CA ASP A 750 23.68 -41.98 13.49
C ASP A 750 24.80 -41.16 14.16
N THR A 751 24.47 -40.13 14.95
CA THR A 751 25.47 -39.36 15.73
C THR A 751 26.09 -40.16 16.86
N THR A 752 25.32 -40.96 17.59
CA THR A 752 25.87 -41.83 18.65
C THR A 752 26.74 -42.96 18.10
N THR A 753 26.42 -43.48 16.92
CA THR A 753 27.27 -44.50 16.25
C THR A 753 28.55 -43.86 15.70
N ALA A 754 28.47 -42.64 15.15
CA ALA A 754 29.63 -41.90 14.68
C ALA A 754 30.57 -41.48 15.83
N SER A 755 30.03 -41.11 17.00
CA SER A 755 30.84 -40.80 18.19
C SER A 755 31.43 -42.03 18.89
N ALA A 756 30.89 -43.22 18.61
CA ALA A 756 31.44 -44.49 19.12
C ALA A 756 32.50 -45.10 18.19
N GLN A 757 32.58 -44.61 16.94
CA GLN A 757 33.58 -45.01 15.93
C GLN A 757 34.76 -44.03 15.81
N ALA A 758 34.61 -42.81 16.32
CA ALA A 758 35.69 -41.82 16.52
C ALA A 758 36.28 -41.98 17.92
#